data_AF-A0A2E9TSH1-F1
#
_entry.id   AF-A0A2E9TSH1-F1
#
_cell.length_a   1.000
_cell.length_b   1.000
_cell.length_c   1.000
_cell.angle_alpha   90.00
_cell.angle_beta   90.00
_cell.angle_gamma   90.00
#
_symmetry.space_group_name_H-M   'P 1'
#
loop_
_entity.id
_entity.type
_entity.pdbx_description
1 polymer ?
#
loop_
_entity_poly.entity_id
_entity_poly.type
_entity_poly.pdbx_seq_one_letter_code
_entity_poly.pdbx_strand_id
1 'polypeptide(L)'
;MAIAALALAGCNGGEDFSDATVPGCPLGANCDINPRGDSLIELQGPRVANLGYRCGNSNGFTRDEAYTPAGVDIEVPAFHALCPANSRSIEFYIGSAIFEGNRVSLGTYLLPQQLRKGTYQLTLADLIESPRRTAIREGALGTASPALNRSALLHALNQQGNDPADKIIIPGDQTLPADSGDPNTILDAQPELAADNGFDYSDFDDFKAAWQGFIDRVNAGTPVDGFANDTGNYEARLVEGNNRTRAGLYAFEIAGECIILEGCDFGGEDGSTVSFTLNALVLPGGDILGGGLGVRASEGGNEVLDYLGFSSTAGLSALLELQNQSDDTLSVNLLSAGIGEAADNNTDAQVSGRFLGSSLYAGVEIQGNSDFRLDFPGADSELEEAEKGKITGKLLDEQLTGEPLPFRATKTGFVQAKPDIAAELVGDYTIRLMRACVNDDLGDDDDAGVCMDIIDPNEDTEDNEEISNDNGNYPETLGGETVSRERVRKDENDIGEFCLRITSDGLVTTGAAGACGNTYAVGLVTRSFNDPKSANLSIRLAPGLDQRADTPHFNATIEGRVDLTAGADDCGTLYRLSDENFEIGLRARWVEETFLPRIVLASFGEGEPSDPEARRFNALRSGAVQFFKGAPGDPDCDPMAP
;
A
#
# COMPACT_ATOMS: atom_id res chain seq x y z
N MET A 1 19.03 59.57 8.59
CA MET A 1 19.99 60.58 8.09
C MET A 1 21.38 59.99 8.26
N ALA A 2 22.20 60.04 7.20
CA ALA A 2 23.31 59.14 6.93
C ALA A 2 24.62 59.38 7.72
N ILE A 3 25.53 58.40 7.56
CA ILE A 3 27.01 58.44 7.62
C ILE A 3 27.62 57.66 8.81
N ALA A 4 27.91 56.37 8.56
CA ALA A 4 29.07 55.67 9.11
C ALA A 4 29.45 54.47 8.21
N ALA A 5 29.54 54.73 6.90
CA ALA A 5 30.23 53.86 5.95
C ALA A 5 31.55 54.55 5.59
N LEU A 6 32.62 54.28 6.36
CA LEU A 6 34.03 54.60 6.04
C LEU A 6 34.93 54.20 7.23
N ALA A 7 35.11 52.88 7.44
CA ALA A 7 36.16 52.37 8.33
C ALA A 7 36.62 50.93 7.99
N LEU A 8 36.54 50.50 6.72
CA LEU A 8 37.05 49.20 6.27
C LEU A 8 37.81 49.26 4.93
N ALA A 9 38.45 50.41 4.66
CA ALA A 9 39.49 50.50 3.65
C ALA A 9 40.79 50.86 4.37
N GLY A 10 41.55 49.85 4.80
CA GLY A 10 42.79 50.11 5.55
C GLY A 10 43.48 48.93 6.22
N CYS A 11 43.47 47.73 5.65
CA CYS A 11 44.52 46.74 5.90
C CYS A 11 44.86 46.07 4.56
N ASN A 12 46.00 46.45 4.01
CA ASN A 12 46.61 45.83 2.84
C ASN A 12 47.52 44.71 3.36
N GLY A 13 47.36 43.47 2.89
CA GLY A 13 48.26 42.39 3.30
C GLY A 13 47.82 40.97 2.95
N GLY A 14 47.70 40.65 1.66
CA GLY A 14 48.29 39.43 1.08
C GLY A 14 47.96 38.04 1.64
N GLU A 15 46.80 37.81 2.25
CA GLU A 15 46.34 36.45 2.56
C GLU A 15 45.29 36.05 1.53
N ASP A 16 45.66 35.09 0.70
CA ASP A 16 44.82 34.45 -0.29
C ASP A 16 43.75 33.60 0.43
N PHE A 17 42.51 34.08 0.49
CA PHE A 17 41.40 33.31 1.03
C PHE A 17 40.81 32.33 0.01
N SER A 18 41.43 32.10 -1.15
CA SER A 18 40.97 31.06 -2.07
C SER A 18 41.27 29.63 -1.58
N ASP A 19 42.16 29.49 -0.58
CA ASP A 19 42.46 28.22 0.11
C ASP A 19 41.76 28.09 1.47
N ALA A 20 40.97 29.10 1.87
CA ALA A 20 40.12 29.02 3.05
C ALA A 20 38.69 28.70 2.59
N THR A 21 38.38 27.42 2.44
CA THR A 21 37.01 26.93 2.65
C THR A 21 36.64 27.23 4.10
N VAL A 22 36.20 28.47 4.36
CA VAL A 22 35.56 28.80 5.63
C VAL A 22 34.28 27.96 5.67
N PRO A 23 34.13 27.00 6.60
CA PRO A 23 32.89 26.28 6.79
C PRO A 23 31.94 27.26 7.48
N GLY A 24 31.29 28.09 6.68
CA GLY A 24 30.44 29.16 7.14
C GLY A 24 29.26 29.29 6.20
N CYS A 25 28.07 29.20 6.76
CA CYS A 25 26.82 29.41 6.05
C CYS A 25 26.89 30.70 5.21
N PRO A 26 26.73 30.65 3.88
CA PRO A 26 26.65 31.86 3.07
C PRO A 26 25.53 32.75 3.61
N LEU A 27 25.79 34.06 3.77
CA LEU A 27 24.77 35.02 4.22
C LEU A 27 23.54 34.95 3.30
N GLY A 28 22.44 34.39 3.82
CA GLY A 28 21.16 34.19 3.11
C GLY A 28 20.84 32.74 2.73
N ALA A 29 21.76 31.78 2.94
CA ALA A 29 21.49 30.36 2.78
C ALA A 29 20.85 29.76 4.04
N ASN A 30 19.98 28.76 3.87
CA ASN A 30 19.32 28.08 4.97
C ASN A 30 20.22 26.91 5.42
N CYS A 31 21.08 27.15 6.41
CA CYS A 31 22.10 26.20 6.86
C CYS A 31 21.70 25.39 8.09
N ASP A 32 20.42 25.43 8.42
CA ASP A 32 19.82 24.65 9.50
C ASP A 32 18.97 23.53 8.90
N ILE A 33 18.91 22.41 9.63
CA ILE A 33 17.94 21.35 9.37
C ILE A 33 16.54 21.95 9.50
N ASN A 34 15.73 21.79 8.47
CA ASN A 34 14.43 22.44 8.40
C ASN A 34 13.33 21.52 7.83
N PRO A 35 12.94 20.44 8.55
CA PRO A 35 11.84 19.58 8.16
C PRO A 35 10.54 20.37 8.18
N ARG A 36 9.85 20.47 7.03
CA ARG A 36 8.57 21.16 6.91
C ARG A 36 7.69 20.48 5.88
N GLY A 37 6.38 20.63 6.06
CA GLY A 37 5.38 20.14 5.12
C GLY A 37 4.37 19.20 5.77
N ASP A 38 3.76 18.39 4.94
CA ASP A 38 2.58 17.56 5.21
C ASP A 38 2.58 16.23 4.46
N SER A 39 3.53 16.02 3.55
CA SER A 39 3.76 14.73 2.89
C SER A 39 4.86 13.95 3.60
N LEU A 40 4.53 12.76 4.08
CA LEU A 40 5.45 11.79 4.68
C LEU A 40 6.01 10.86 3.61
N ILE A 41 7.32 10.66 3.60
CA ILE A 41 7.97 9.80 2.61
C ILE A 41 8.84 8.76 3.32
N GLU A 42 8.58 7.50 3.04
CA GLU A 42 9.25 6.35 3.63
C GLU A 42 10.07 5.60 2.57
N LEU A 43 11.34 5.31 2.89
CA LEU A 43 12.17 4.41 2.09
C LEU A 43 11.99 2.97 2.61
N GLN A 44 11.47 2.11 1.75
CA GLN A 44 11.13 0.72 1.99
C GLN A 44 12.25 -0.23 1.56
N GLY A 45 12.38 -1.35 2.27
CA GLY A 45 13.53 -2.25 2.21
C GLY A 45 14.43 -2.01 3.41
N PRO A 46 15.47 -1.17 3.31
CA PRO A 46 16.23 -0.73 4.48
C PRO A 46 15.49 0.39 5.22
N ARG A 47 15.17 0.19 6.51
CA ARG A 47 14.75 1.28 7.41
C ARG A 47 16.00 2.00 7.88
N VAL A 48 16.27 3.20 7.36
CA VAL A 48 17.54 3.91 7.61
C VAL A 48 17.33 5.15 8.46
N ALA A 49 18.04 5.25 9.57
CA ALA A 49 18.17 6.47 10.35
C ALA A 49 19.49 7.19 10.04
N ASN A 50 19.47 8.50 10.25
CA ASN A 50 20.50 9.46 9.85
C ASN A 50 20.76 9.49 8.32
N LEU A 51 19.73 9.20 7.51
CA LEU A 51 19.79 9.35 6.06
C LEU A 51 19.34 10.75 5.65
N GLY A 52 20.20 11.47 4.94
CA GLY A 52 19.91 12.83 4.49
C GLY A 52 18.82 12.86 3.42
N TYR A 53 17.92 13.85 3.50
CA TYR A 53 16.92 14.07 2.48
C TYR A 53 16.71 15.56 2.15
N ARG A 54 16.28 15.84 0.93
CA ARG A 54 15.89 17.18 0.48
C ARG A 54 14.70 17.13 -0.47
N CYS A 55 13.70 17.96 -0.22
CA CYS A 55 12.52 18.11 -1.07
C CYS A 55 11.99 19.55 -1.00
N GLY A 56 12.06 20.26 -2.12
CA GLY A 56 11.73 21.69 -2.17
C GLY A 56 12.62 22.49 -1.20
N ASN A 57 12.00 23.16 -0.23
CA ASN A 57 12.67 23.94 0.82
C ASN A 57 12.77 23.19 2.17
N SER A 58 12.38 21.91 2.21
CA SER A 58 12.55 21.03 3.36
C SER A 58 13.81 20.19 3.20
N ASN A 59 14.57 20.06 4.29
CA ASN A 59 15.74 19.21 4.39
C ASN A 59 15.87 18.65 5.81
N GLY A 60 16.61 17.57 5.95
CA GLY A 60 16.91 16.98 7.25
C GLY A 60 17.48 15.58 7.13
N PHE A 61 17.43 14.85 8.23
CA PHE A 61 17.81 13.45 8.31
C PHE A 61 16.64 12.62 8.84
N THR A 62 16.48 11.41 8.32
CA THR A 62 15.51 10.45 8.85
C THR A 62 15.89 10.04 10.26
N ARG A 63 14.88 9.71 11.09
CA ARG A 63 15.09 9.37 12.50
C ARG A 63 14.63 7.98 12.87
N ASP A 64 15.22 7.34 13.86
CA ASP A 64 14.77 6.01 14.31
C ASP A 64 13.63 6.04 15.34
N GLU A 65 13.18 7.24 15.71
CA GLU A 65 12.04 7.48 16.60
C GLU A 65 11.11 8.53 15.97
N ALA A 66 9.84 8.50 16.36
CA ALA A 66 8.88 9.51 15.96
C ALA A 66 9.20 10.87 16.60
N TYR A 67 8.92 11.96 15.90
CA TYR A 67 9.17 13.31 16.42
C TYR A 67 8.25 14.35 15.77
N THR A 68 8.03 15.47 16.47
CA THR A 68 7.30 16.63 15.92
C THR A 68 8.30 17.76 15.63
N PRO A 69 8.50 18.17 14.36
CA PRO A 69 9.35 19.30 14.03
C PRO A 69 8.86 20.60 14.68
N ALA A 70 9.78 21.45 15.13
CA ALA A 70 9.42 22.72 15.77
C ALA A 70 8.61 23.62 14.81
N GLY A 71 7.43 24.05 15.26
CA GLY A 71 6.54 24.92 14.47
C GLY A 71 5.72 24.19 13.40
N VAL A 72 5.68 22.86 13.43
CA VAL A 72 4.83 22.01 12.56
C VAL A 72 3.92 21.16 13.45
N ASP A 73 2.67 20.99 13.05
CA ASP A 73 1.64 20.24 13.78
C ASP A 73 1.43 18.83 13.20
N ILE A 74 2.54 18.16 12.86
CA ILE A 74 2.54 16.81 12.29
C ILE A 74 3.64 16.03 13.00
N GLU A 75 3.26 14.90 13.61
CA GLU A 75 4.22 13.90 14.06
C GLU A 75 4.78 13.17 12.85
N VAL A 76 6.10 13.23 12.69
CA VAL A 76 6.84 12.49 11.67
C VAL A 76 7.20 11.14 12.27
N PRO A 77 6.68 10.02 11.74
CA PRO A 77 7.03 8.71 12.24
C PRO A 77 8.51 8.39 12.02
N ALA A 78 9.04 7.40 12.73
CA ALA A 78 10.39 6.89 12.50
C ALA A 78 10.59 6.54 11.01
N PHE A 79 11.79 6.82 10.50
CA PHE A 79 12.29 6.58 9.14
C PHE A 79 11.61 7.37 8.04
N HIS A 80 10.78 8.36 8.39
CA HIS A 80 10.11 9.21 7.41
C HIS A 80 10.86 10.53 7.19
N ALA A 81 10.86 10.97 5.94
CA ALA A 81 11.14 12.33 5.54
C ALA A 81 9.84 13.14 5.50
N LEU A 82 9.91 14.43 5.87
CA LEU A 82 8.79 15.35 5.78
C LEU A 82 8.99 16.34 4.63
N CYS A 83 8.06 16.37 3.69
CA CYS A 83 8.12 17.20 2.50
C CYS A 83 6.90 18.13 2.38
N PRO A 84 7.08 19.35 1.86
CA PRO A 84 5.97 20.22 1.49
C PRO A 84 5.09 19.56 0.41
N ALA A 85 3.76 19.71 0.50
CA ALA A 85 2.82 19.18 -0.49
C ALA A 85 3.18 19.51 -1.93
N ASN A 86 3.76 20.70 -2.17
CA ASN A 86 4.11 21.19 -3.49
C ASN A 86 5.51 20.78 -3.98
N SER A 87 6.17 19.88 -3.26
CA SER A 87 7.44 19.30 -3.69
C SER A 87 7.24 18.54 -5.00
N ARG A 88 8.16 18.76 -5.93
CA ARG A 88 8.20 18.03 -7.22
C ARG A 88 9.01 16.74 -7.12
N SER A 89 9.89 16.67 -6.15
CA SER A 89 10.76 15.53 -5.94
C SER A 89 11.30 15.49 -4.52
N ILE A 90 11.81 14.32 -4.17
CA ILE A 90 12.66 14.09 -3.00
C ILE A 90 13.97 13.43 -3.45
N GLU A 91 15.07 13.90 -2.89
CA GLU A 91 16.39 13.29 -3.04
C GLU A 91 16.84 12.75 -1.69
N PHE A 92 17.34 11.51 -1.68
CA PHE A 92 18.03 10.92 -0.53
C PHE A 92 19.53 10.89 -0.78
N TYR A 93 20.35 11.14 0.24
CA TYR A 93 21.80 11.24 0.09
C TYR A 93 22.55 10.91 1.39
N ILE A 94 23.85 10.64 1.26
CA ILE A 94 24.82 10.63 2.36
C ILE A 94 25.73 11.85 2.16
N GLY A 95 25.91 12.67 3.19
CA GLY A 95 26.60 13.96 3.11
C GLY A 95 25.75 15.08 3.70
N SER A 96 26.07 16.33 3.32
CA SER A 96 25.31 17.51 3.76
C SER A 96 24.55 18.15 2.60
N ALA A 97 23.28 18.54 2.80
CA ALA A 97 22.54 19.40 1.85
C ALA A 97 22.83 20.90 2.03
N ILE A 98 23.61 21.25 3.05
CA ILE A 98 23.85 22.65 3.44
C ILE A 98 24.95 23.29 2.57
N PHE A 99 25.89 22.49 2.07
CA PHE A 99 26.96 22.93 1.17
C PHE A 99 26.77 22.29 -0.20
N GLU A 100 26.66 23.12 -1.25
CA GLU A 100 26.51 22.61 -2.62
C GLU A 100 27.76 21.84 -3.05
N GLY A 101 27.58 20.56 -3.42
CA GLY A 101 28.61 19.75 -4.07
C GLY A 101 29.22 18.62 -3.23
N ASN A 102 29.00 18.57 -1.92
CA ASN A 102 29.69 17.62 -1.03
C ASN A 102 28.76 16.54 -0.46
N ARG A 103 28.03 15.85 -1.34
CA ARG A 103 27.19 14.72 -0.94
C ARG A 103 27.03 13.71 -2.08
N VAL A 104 26.72 12.49 -1.69
CA VAL A 104 26.51 11.36 -2.58
C VAL A 104 25.01 11.09 -2.65
N SER A 105 24.40 11.34 -3.81
CA SER A 105 22.98 11.10 -4.02
C SER A 105 22.68 9.61 -4.20
N LEU A 106 21.73 9.09 -3.42
CA LEU A 106 21.14 7.76 -3.65
C LEU A 106 20.14 7.79 -4.81
N GLY A 107 19.81 8.96 -5.34
CA GLY A 107 18.85 9.15 -6.41
C GLY A 107 17.71 10.07 -6.01
N THR A 108 16.81 10.32 -6.95
CA THR A 108 15.71 11.27 -6.80
C THR A 108 14.42 10.62 -7.24
N TYR A 109 13.39 10.74 -6.41
CA TYR A 109 12.03 10.35 -6.74
C TYR A 109 11.20 11.58 -7.13
N LEU A 110 10.46 11.49 -8.22
CA LEU A 110 9.53 12.49 -8.71
C LEU A 110 8.17 12.27 -8.03
N LEU A 111 7.63 13.32 -7.42
CA LEU A 111 6.35 13.28 -6.74
C LEU A 111 5.22 13.72 -7.69
N PRO A 112 4.09 13.01 -7.76
CA PRO A 112 2.96 13.38 -8.61
C PRO A 112 2.38 14.73 -8.17
N GLN A 113 1.93 15.53 -9.14
CA GLN A 113 1.46 16.90 -8.89
C GLN A 113 -0.07 17.04 -8.79
N GLN A 114 -0.86 16.17 -9.42
CA GLN A 114 -2.32 16.12 -9.28
C GLN A 114 -2.74 15.06 -8.25
N LEU A 115 -2.22 13.84 -8.39
CA LEU A 115 -2.55 12.71 -7.52
C LEU A 115 -1.67 12.69 -6.25
N ARG A 116 -1.69 13.80 -5.52
CA ARG A 116 -0.91 13.96 -4.29
C ARG A 116 -1.45 13.13 -3.14
N LYS A 117 -0.55 12.66 -2.29
CA LYS A 117 -0.84 11.80 -1.14
C LYS A 117 -0.18 12.36 0.11
N GLY A 118 -0.80 12.08 1.26
CA GLY A 118 -0.18 12.38 2.56
C GLY A 118 1.01 11.49 2.86
N THR A 119 1.08 10.30 2.26
CA THR A 119 2.17 9.33 2.49
C THR A 119 2.61 8.68 1.18
N TYR A 120 3.93 8.53 1.02
CA TYR A 120 4.57 7.85 -0.11
C TYR A 120 5.53 6.78 0.41
N GLN A 121 5.52 5.63 -0.26
CA GLN A 121 6.42 4.51 0.03
C GLN A 121 7.24 4.20 -1.22
N LEU A 122 8.56 4.30 -1.10
CA LEU A 122 9.50 4.24 -2.21
C LEU A 122 10.57 3.20 -1.92
N THR A 123 11.17 2.56 -2.92
CA THR A 123 12.35 1.71 -2.74
C THR A 123 13.60 2.36 -3.33
N LEU A 124 14.78 1.82 -3.02
CA LEU A 124 16.02 2.24 -3.68
C LEU A 124 15.95 2.08 -5.21
N ALA A 125 15.16 1.12 -5.70
CA ALA A 125 14.97 0.92 -7.14
C ALA A 125 14.11 2.01 -7.80
N ASP A 126 13.22 2.65 -7.03
CA ASP A 126 12.39 3.78 -7.47
C ASP A 126 13.19 5.08 -7.59
N LEU A 127 14.33 5.18 -6.88
CA LEU A 127 15.18 6.38 -6.90
C LEU A 127 16.11 6.48 -8.13
N ILE A 128 16.25 5.41 -8.91
CA ILE A 128 17.24 5.32 -9.99
C ILE A 128 16.69 5.95 -11.28
N GLU A 129 15.50 5.52 -11.74
CA GLU A 129 14.87 6.01 -12.97
C GLU A 129 13.44 6.50 -12.72
N SER A 130 13.24 7.32 -11.69
CA SER A 130 11.91 7.81 -11.31
C SER A 130 11.14 8.48 -12.47
N PRO A 131 9.82 8.24 -12.61
CA PRO A 131 8.94 7.47 -11.73
C PRO A 131 8.89 5.96 -12.01
N ARG A 132 9.81 5.43 -12.85
CA ARG A 132 9.90 4.01 -13.19
C ARG A 132 10.75 3.29 -12.17
N ARG A 133 10.20 2.20 -11.62
CA ARG A 133 10.99 1.27 -10.82
C ARG A 133 12.01 0.56 -11.71
N THR A 134 13.24 0.43 -11.26
CA THR A 134 14.25 -0.35 -12.00
C THR A 134 14.29 -1.80 -11.53
N ALA A 135 14.71 -2.72 -12.41
CA ALA A 135 14.85 -4.12 -12.06
C ALA A 135 16.03 -4.32 -11.10
N ILE A 136 15.82 -5.13 -10.08
CA ILE A 136 16.93 -5.69 -9.30
C ILE A 136 17.54 -6.79 -10.16
N ARG A 137 18.80 -6.62 -10.59
CA ARG A 137 19.51 -7.70 -11.30
C ARG A 137 19.94 -8.72 -10.26
N GLU A 138 19.32 -9.90 -10.26
CA GLU A 138 19.71 -11.01 -9.39
C GLU A 138 21.17 -11.36 -9.62
N GLY A 139 21.94 -11.45 -8.53
CA GLY A 139 23.38 -11.57 -8.61
C GLY A 139 23.84 -12.99 -8.94
N ALA A 140 24.61 -13.16 -10.02
CA ALA A 140 25.66 -14.16 -9.96
C ALA A 140 26.76 -13.66 -9.00
N LEU A 141 27.53 -14.56 -8.39
CA LEU A 141 28.72 -14.15 -7.62
C LEU A 141 29.60 -13.21 -8.47
N GLY A 142 29.81 -11.99 -8.00
CA GLY A 142 30.61 -10.96 -8.67
C GLY A 142 29.83 -9.97 -9.55
N THR A 143 28.50 -10.06 -9.67
CA THR A 143 27.72 -9.05 -10.43
C THR A 143 27.08 -8.02 -9.51
N ALA A 144 27.12 -6.75 -9.91
CA ALA A 144 26.51 -5.63 -9.20
C ALA A 144 25.42 -4.93 -10.03
N SER A 145 24.52 -4.25 -9.34
CA SER A 145 23.55 -3.33 -9.94
C SER A 145 23.50 -2.03 -9.14
N PRO A 146 23.05 -0.91 -9.73
CA PRO A 146 23.00 0.36 -9.01
C PRO A 146 22.13 0.31 -7.74
N ALA A 147 21.03 -0.46 -7.74
CA ALA A 147 20.20 -0.67 -6.56
C ALA A 147 20.93 -1.48 -5.47
N LEU A 148 21.62 -2.55 -5.88
CA LEU A 148 22.41 -3.40 -4.98
C LEU A 148 23.54 -2.63 -4.31
N ASN A 149 24.28 -1.83 -5.08
CA ASN A 149 25.39 -1.02 -4.58
C ASN A 149 24.93 0.03 -3.55
N ARG A 150 23.76 0.66 -3.77
CA ARG A 150 23.13 1.57 -2.80
C ARG A 150 22.77 0.85 -1.51
N SER A 151 22.14 -0.33 -1.61
CA SER A 151 21.80 -1.17 -0.46
C SER A 151 23.06 -1.55 0.32
N ALA A 152 24.10 -2.02 -0.37
CA ALA A 152 25.37 -2.42 0.23
C ALA A 152 26.07 -1.28 0.98
N LEU A 153 26.12 -0.07 0.42
CA LEU A 153 26.71 1.08 1.11
C LEU A 153 25.96 1.43 2.40
N LEU A 154 24.63 1.45 2.35
CA LEU A 154 23.80 1.74 3.53
C LEU A 154 24.04 0.72 4.64
N HIS A 155 24.04 -0.56 4.32
CA HIS A 155 24.33 -1.60 5.29
C HIS A 155 25.76 -1.53 5.83
N ALA A 156 26.74 -1.21 4.98
CA ALA A 156 28.13 -1.07 5.41
C ALA A 156 28.35 0.08 6.41
N LEU A 157 27.47 1.09 6.38
CA LEU A 157 27.49 2.23 7.30
C LEU A 157 26.73 1.98 8.61
N ASN A 158 26.09 0.83 8.79
CA ASN A 158 25.34 0.56 10.00
C ASN A 158 26.24 0.56 11.26
N GLN A 159 25.84 1.29 12.31
CA GLN A 159 26.48 1.25 13.62
C GLN A 159 26.27 -0.14 14.24
N GLN A 160 27.37 -0.88 14.40
CA GLN A 160 27.48 -2.24 14.98
C GLN A 160 26.16 -2.94 15.30
N GLY A 161 25.73 -3.80 14.39
CA GLY A 161 24.46 -4.50 14.56
C GLY A 161 24.10 -5.33 13.34
N ASN A 162 25.07 -6.09 12.82
CA ASN A 162 25.03 -6.99 11.65
C ASN A 162 23.85 -7.97 11.55
N ASP A 163 22.78 -7.82 12.33
CA ASP A 163 21.51 -8.44 12.01
C ASP A 163 20.96 -7.77 10.74
N PRO A 164 21.03 -8.44 9.57
CA PRO A 164 20.40 -7.91 8.38
C PRO A 164 18.91 -7.70 8.62
N ALA A 165 18.31 -8.38 9.63
CA ALA A 165 17.05 -8.21 10.36
C ALA A 165 16.53 -6.79 10.57
N ASP A 166 17.46 -5.93 11.01
CA ASP A 166 17.19 -4.75 11.82
C ASP A 166 17.20 -3.44 11.01
N LYS A 167 16.84 -2.34 11.69
CA LYS A 167 17.01 -0.98 11.18
C LYS A 167 18.50 -0.66 10.99
N ILE A 168 18.81 0.11 9.95
CA ILE A 168 20.15 0.66 9.71
C ILE A 168 20.25 1.98 10.45
N ILE A 169 21.23 2.11 11.34
CA ILE A 169 21.55 3.37 12.01
C ILE A 169 22.89 3.85 11.48
N ILE A 170 22.88 4.86 10.60
CA ILE A 170 24.11 5.50 10.13
C ILE A 170 24.67 6.36 11.28
N PRO A 171 25.99 6.32 11.57
CA PRO A 171 26.56 7.08 12.68
C PRO A 171 26.28 8.59 12.62
N GLY A 172 26.09 9.22 13.78
CA GLY A 172 25.90 10.67 13.92
C GLY A 172 24.58 11.04 14.60
N ASP A 173 24.50 12.29 15.05
CA ASP A 173 23.29 12.86 15.62
C ASP A 173 22.30 13.34 14.54
N GLN A 174 21.18 12.63 14.41
CA GLN A 174 20.10 12.87 13.45
C GLN A 174 19.38 14.23 13.63
N THR A 175 19.70 14.96 14.70
CA THR A 175 19.14 16.29 15.00
C THR A 175 20.09 17.43 14.67
N LEU A 176 21.35 17.13 14.32
CA LEU A 176 22.38 18.12 14.05
C LEU A 176 22.79 18.13 12.58
N PRO A 177 23.06 19.31 11.99
CA PRO A 177 23.48 19.42 10.59
C PRO A 177 24.89 18.88 10.34
N ALA A 178 25.71 18.77 11.38
CA ALA A 178 27.05 18.21 11.35
C ALA A 178 27.40 17.64 12.73
N ASP A 179 28.08 16.50 12.74
CA ASP A 179 28.55 15.83 13.95
C ASP A 179 29.92 15.15 13.69
N SER A 180 30.77 15.11 14.70
CA SER A 180 32.13 14.59 14.57
C SER A 180 32.12 13.06 14.41
N GLY A 181 32.64 12.55 13.30
CA GLY A 181 32.62 11.11 13.03
C GLY A 181 31.33 10.62 12.37
N ASP A 182 30.42 11.52 12.01
CA ASP A 182 29.26 11.25 11.16
C ASP A 182 29.71 11.11 9.69
N PRO A 183 29.35 10.01 8.97
CA PRO A 183 29.58 9.84 7.55
C PRO A 183 29.12 11.03 6.69
N ASN A 184 28.01 11.68 7.07
CA ASN A 184 27.48 12.86 6.43
C ASN A 184 28.45 14.06 6.53
N THR A 185 29.13 14.21 7.67
CA THR A 185 30.13 15.28 7.87
C THR A 185 31.47 14.91 7.22
N ILE A 186 31.83 13.64 7.22
CA ILE A 186 33.08 13.15 6.59
C ILE A 186 33.04 13.37 5.08
N LEU A 187 31.96 12.97 4.40
CA LEU A 187 31.82 13.21 2.96
C LEU A 187 31.70 14.69 2.62
N ASP A 188 31.09 15.49 3.50
CA ASP A 188 31.05 16.94 3.31
C ASP A 188 32.46 17.56 3.34
N ALA A 189 33.31 17.12 4.27
CA ALA A 189 34.66 17.64 4.44
C ALA A 189 35.71 17.02 3.49
N GLN A 190 35.48 15.80 3.02
CA GLN A 190 36.40 15.00 2.19
C GLN A 190 35.64 14.37 1.01
N PRO A 191 35.09 15.19 0.08
CA PRO A 191 34.28 14.70 -1.02
C PRO A 191 35.06 13.76 -1.96
N GLU A 192 36.39 13.83 -1.97
CA GLU A 192 37.27 12.90 -2.69
C GLU A 192 37.21 11.44 -2.21
N LEU A 193 36.59 11.18 -1.05
CA LEU A 193 36.32 9.82 -0.57
C LEU A 193 35.12 9.17 -1.26
N ALA A 194 34.27 9.95 -1.93
CA ALA A 194 33.22 9.39 -2.77
C ALA A 194 33.84 8.68 -3.98
N ALA A 195 33.33 7.50 -4.30
CA ALA A 195 33.82 6.77 -5.47
C ALA A 195 33.48 7.50 -6.77
N ASP A 196 34.43 7.56 -7.72
CA ASP A 196 34.31 8.28 -8.99
C ASP A 196 33.08 7.86 -9.83
N ASN A 197 32.77 6.55 -9.87
CA ASN A 197 31.59 6.04 -10.60
C ASN A 197 30.34 5.95 -9.69
N GLY A 198 30.38 6.50 -8.48
CA GLY A 198 29.28 6.45 -7.51
C GLY A 198 28.80 5.02 -7.26
N PHE A 199 27.63 4.69 -7.82
CA PHE A 199 26.99 3.37 -7.68
C PHE A 199 26.96 2.54 -8.97
N ASP A 200 27.50 3.04 -10.08
CA ASP A 200 27.33 2.46 -11.41
C ASP A 200 28.44 1.44 -11.76
N TYR A 201 28.79 0.61 -10.79
CA TYR A 201 29.72 -0.50 -10.93
C TYR A 201 28.97 -1.78 -11.32
N SER A 202 29.50 -2.52 -12.29
CA SER A 202 28.97 -3.82 -12.73
C SER A 202 29.54 -5.00 -11.96
N ASP A 203 30.69 -4.82 -11.31
CA ASP A 203 31.36 -5.81 -10.46
C ASP A 203 31.32 -5.34 -9.00
N PHE A 204 30.95 -6.25 -8.10
CA PHE A 204 30.75 -5.90 -6.69
C PHE A 204 32.06 -5.74 -5.92
N ASP A 205 33.13 -6.47 -6.28
CA ASP A 205 34.43 -6.32 -5.64
C ASP A 205 35.08 -4.99 -6.05
N ASP A 206 34.92 -4.56 -7.31
CA ASP A 206 35.34 -3.24 -7.77
C ASP A 206 34.59 -2.12 -7.02
N PHE A 207 33.28 -2.28 -6.81
CA PHE A 207 32.48 -1.35 -6.01
C PHE A 207 33.01 -1.23 -4.58
N LYS A 208 33.21 -2.36 -3.89
CA LYS A 208 33.75 -2.37 -2.52
C LYS A 208 35.11 -1.70 -2.46
N ALA A 209 36.02 -2.04 -3.38
CA ALA A 209 37.36 -1.49 -3.43
C ALA A 209 37.35 0.04 -3.61
N ALA A 210 36.45 0.56 -4.44
CA ALA A 210 36.31 2.00 -4.67
C ALA A 210 35.78 2.75 -3.42
N TRP A 211 34.85 2.16 -2.68
CA TRP A 211 34.26 2.77 -1.48
C TRP A 211 35.02 2.47 -0.18
N GLN A 212 36.00 1.57 -0.19
CA GLN A 212 36.69 1.12 1.03
C GLN A 212 37.37 2.27 1.79
N GLY A 213 37.94 3.25 1.07
CA GLY A 213 38.59 4.41 1.71
C GLY A 213 37.61 5.25 2.55
N PHE A 214 36.38 5.42 2.07
CA PHE A 214 35.32 6.09 2.82
C PHE A 214 34.91 5.29 4.06
N ILE A 215 34.67 3.97 3.89
CA ILE A 215 34.31 3.08 5.00
C ILE A 215 35.40 3.05 6.07
N ASP A 216 36.67 2.94 5.70
CA ASP A 216 37.80 2.95 6.63
C ASP A 216 37.88 4.27 7.41
N ARG A 217 37.60 5.40 6.74
CA ARG A 217 37.60 6.71 7.37
C ARG A 217 36.47 6.89 8.38
N VAL A 218 35.27 6.42 8.04
CA VAL A 218 34.10 6.38 8.94
C VAL A 218 34.40 5.49 10.13
N ASN A 219 34.86 4.27 9.89
CA ASN A 219 35.15 3.26 10.90
C ASN A 219 36.25 3.70 11.89
N ALA A 220 37.18 4.55 11.45
CA ALA A 220 38.20 5.16 12.32
C ALA A 220 37.61 6.17 13.32
N GLY A 221 36.46 6.77 13.01
CA GLY A 221 35.72 7.68 13.90
C GLY A 221 34.72 6.93 14.76
N THR A 222 33.78 6.23 14.10
CA THR A 222 32.72 5.45 14.74
C THR A 222 32.68 4.05 14.14
N PRO A 223 32.72 2.97 14.94
CA PRO A 223 32.68 1.61 14.42
C PRO A 223 31.42 1.32 13.59
N VAL A 224 31.62 0.77 12.40
CA VAL A 224 30.55 0.35 11.48
C VAL A 224 30.76 -1.09 11.00
N ASP A 225 29.73 -1.70 10.44
CA ASP A 225 29.75 -3.11 10.00
C ASP A 225 30.69 -3.35 8.80
N GLY A 226 30.82 -2.37 7.89
CA GLY A 226 31.60 -2.51 6.66
C GLY A 226 30.94 -3.42 5.61
N PHE A 227 31.60 -3.62 4.47
CA PHE A 227 31.04 -4.47 3.42
C PHE A 227 31.13 -5.96 3.76
N ALA A 228 30.04 -6.69 3.51
CA ALA A 228 30.00 -8.14 3.57
C ALA A 228 30.79 -8.78 2.41
N ASN A 229 31.10 -10.07 2.58
CA ASN A 229 31.79 -10.84 1.55
C ASN A 229 30.87 -11.25 0.38
N ASP A 230 29.57 -11.34 0.62
CA ASP A 230 28.53 -11.70 -0.37
C ASP A 230 27.42 -10.64 -0.43
N THR A 231 26.55 -10.76 -1.43
CA THR A 231 25.47 -9.80 -1.73
C THR A 231 24.09 -10.25 -1.26
N GLY A 232 23.95 -11.48 -0.74
CA GLY A 232 22.65 -12.12 -0.56
C GLY A 232 21.72 -11.35 0.38
N ASN A 233 22.25 -10.81 1.48
CA ASN A 233 21.47 -10.01 2.43
C ASN A 233 21.02 -8.67 1.83
N TYR A 234 21.85 -8.04 1.00
CA TYR A 234 21.52 -6.76 0.36
C TYR A 234 20.43 -6.94 -0.70
N GLU A 235 20.48 -8.05 -1.45
CA GLU A 235 19.47 -8.43 -2.44
C GLU A 235 18.13 -8.75 -1.76
N ALA A 236 18.15 -9.57 -0.70
CA ALA A 236 16.95 -9.93 0.05
C ALA A 236 16.19 -8.69 0.56
N ARG A 237 16.93 -7.66 1.01
CA ARG A 237 16.36 -6.40 1.49
C ARG A 237 15.69 -5.57 0.39
N LEU A 238 16.27 -5.56 -0.80
CA LEU A 238 15.69 -4.90 -1.96
C LEU A 238 14.41 -5.62 -2.43
N VAL A 239 14.45 -6.96 -2.49
CA VAL A 239 13.28 -7.78 -2.85
C VAL A 239 12.16 -7.58 -1.84
N GLU A 240 12.46 -7.59 -0.54
CA GLU A 240 11.49 -7.32 0.52
C GLU A 240 10.86 -5.93 0.39
N GLY A 241 11.66 -4.89 0.14
CA GLY A 241 11.16 -3.53 -0.10
C GLY A 241 10.25 -3.45 -1.33
N ASN A 242 10.60 -4.10 -2.43
CA ASN A 242 9.78 -4.14 -3.64
C ASN A 242 8.45 -4.87 -3.40
N ASN A 243 8.48 -6.01 -2.71
CA ASN A 243 7.30 -6.78 -2.35
C ASN A 243 6.34 -5.96 -1.46
N ARG A 244 6.87 -5.26 -0.45
CA ARG A 244 6.06 -4.44 0.46
C ARG A 244 5.50 -3.19 -0.20
N THR A 245 6.28 -2.48 -1.02
CA THR A 245 5.78 -1.30 -1.75
C THR A 245 4.75 -1.64 -2.82
N ARG A 246 4.75 -2.86 -3.36
CA ARG A 246 3.71 -3.36 -4.25
C ARG A 246 2.43 -3.76 -3.49
N ALA A 247 2.55 -4.24 -2.25
CA ALA A 247 1.39 -4.64 -1.47
C ALA A 247 0.54 -3.43 -1.02
N GLY A 248 -0.77 -3.59 -0.99
CA GLY A 248 -1.70 -2.55 -0.53
C GLY A 248 -3.05 -2.59 -1.24
N LEU A 249 -3.86 -1.56 -1.03
CA LEU A 249 -5.17 -1.42 -1.65
C LEU A 249 -5.07 -0.67 -2.97
N TYR A 250 -5.81 -1.13 -3.97
CA TYR A 250 -5.83 -0.59 -5.32
C TYR A 250 -7.26 -0.41 -5.81
N ALA A 251 -7.49 0.68 -6.54
CA ALA A 251 -8.72 0.91 -7.29
C ALA A 251 -8.41 0.90 -8.78
N PHE A 252 -9.24 0.23 -9.57
CA PHE A 252 -9.19 0.14 -11.03
C PHE A 252 -10.49 0.72 -11.59
N GLU A 253 -10.37 1.62 -12.55
CA GLU A 253 -11.52 2.32 -13.14
C GLU A 253 -11.27 2.65 -14.60
N ILE A 254 -12.34 2.83 -15.36
CA ILE A 254 -12.24 3.39 -16.71
C ILE A 254 -11.76 4.84 -16.61
N ALA A 255 -10.93 5.26 -17.56
CA ALA A 255 -10.46 6.64 -17.63
C ALA A 255 -11.64 7.59 -17.82
N GLY A 256 -12.04 8.31 -16.77
CA GLY A 256 -13.25 9.16 -16.77
C GLY A 256 -13.23 10.28 -17.82
N GLU A 257 -12.05 10.70 -18.31
CA GLU A 257 -11.98 11.66 -19.41
C GLU A 257 -12.52 11.11 -20.73
N CYS A 258 -12.56 9.78 -20.89
CA CYS A 258 -13.18 9.14 -22.03
C CYS A 258 -14.70 9.20 -22.01
N ILE A 259 -15.33 9.34 -20.84
CA ILE A 259 -16.79 9.43 -20.70
C ILE A 259 -17.30 10.84 -21.05
N ILE A 260 -16.48 11.86 -20.84
CA ILE A 260 -16.89 13.28 -20.98
C ILE A 260 -16.59 13.85 -22.37
N LEU A 261 -15.65 13.26 -23.12
CA LEU A 261 -15.21 13.76 -24.41
C LEU A 261 -15.62 12.80 -25.53
N GLU A 262 -16.20 13.33 -26.62
CA GLU A 262 -16.56 12.61 -27.88
C GLU A 262 -15.34 12.02 -28.63
N GLY A 263 -14.27 11.64 -27.93
CA GLY A 263 -12.96 11.28 -28.50
C GLY A 263 -12.41 9.91 -28.10
N CYS A 264 -13.01 9.21 -27.13
CA CYS A 264 -12.66 7.82 -26.87
C CYS A 264 -13.72 6.91 -27.49
N ASP A 265 -13.35 6.22 -28.56
CA ASP A 265 -14.13 5.08 -29.05
C ASP A 265 -13.97 3.95 -28.01
N PHE A 266 -15.06 3.63 -27.31
CA PHE A 266 -15.08 2.55 -26.32
C PHE A 266 -14.96 1.16 -26.96
N GLY A 267 -14.93 1.10 -28.30
CA GLY A 267 -14.89 -0.12 -29.07
C GLY A 267 -16.22 -0.84 -28.93
N GLY A 268 -17.12 -0.71 -29.89
CA GLY A 268 -18.38 -1.43 -29.85
C GLY A 268 -19.51 -0.85 -30.68
N GLU A 269 -20.76 -1.18 -30.35
CA GLU A 269 -21.94 -0.54 -30.93
C GLU A 269 -21.92 0.99 -30.68
N ASP A 270 -22.13 1.77 -31.74
CA ASP A 270 -22.26 3.23 -31.67
C ASP A 270 -23.28 3.62 -30.59
N GLY A 271 -22.87 4.48 -29.65
CA GLY A 271 -23.73 4.93 -28.54
C GLY A 271 -23.75 4.01 -27.31
N SER A 272 -22.87 3.00 -27.22
CA SER A 272 -22.65 2.25 -25.98
C SER A 272 -21.63 2.92 -25.05
N THR A 273 -21.92 2.93 -23.75
CA THR A 273 -21.00 3.36 -22.69
C THR A 273 -20.74 2.19 -21.75
N VAL A 274 -19.47 1.92 -21.48
CA VAL A 274 -19.02 0.95 -20.48
C VAL A 274 -18.42 1.70 -19.29
N SER A 275 -18.67 1.21 -18.08
CA SER A 275 -18.11 1.70 -16.81
C SER A 275 -17.82 0.52 -15.89
N PHE A 276 -16.72 0.58 -15.14
CA PHE A 276 -16.53 -0.33 -14.01
C PHE A 276 -15.70 0.33 -12.91
N THR A 277 -15.83 -0.21 -11.71
CA THR A 277 -14.95 0.10 -10.58
C THR A 277 -14.61 -1.19 -9.88
N LEU A 278 -13.33 -1.56 -9.90
CA LEU A 278 -12.82 -2.74 -9.18
C LEU A 278 -11.93 -2.27 -8.04
N ASN A 279 -12.13 -2.87 -6.88
CA ASN A 279 -11.22 -2.72 -5.75
C ASN A 279 -10.42 -4.00 -5.60
N ALA A 280 -9.14 -3.87 -5.26
CA ALA A 280 -8.27 -5.01 -5.06
C ALA A 280 -7.35 -4.81 -3.86
N LEU A 281 -7.00 -5.91 -3.23
CA LEU A 281 -5.88 -6.03 -2.32
C LEU A 281 -4.75 -6.75 -3.06
N VAL A 282 -3.61 -6.09 -3.20
CA VAL A 282 -2.40 -6.71 -3.75
C VAL A 282 -1.55 -7.24 -2.62
N LEU A 283 -1.18 -8.52 -2.70
CA LEU A 283 -0.33 -9.18 -1.71
C LEU A 283 1.17 -8.92 -1.96
N PRO A 284 2.05 -9.16 -0.96
CA PRO A 284 3.49 -8.97 -1.12
C PRO A 284 4.08 -9.83 -2.23
N GLY A 285 3.48 -10.98 -2.56
CA GLY A 285 3.87 -11.84 -3.68
C GLY A 285 3.51 -11.28 -5.06
N GLY A 286 2.59 -10.32 -5.12
CA GLY A 286 2.09 -9.70 -6.34
C GLY A 286 0.67 -10.10 -6.69
N ASP A 287 0.12 -11.16 -6.08
CA ASP A 287 -1.24 -11.63 -6.33
C ASP A 287 -2.26 -10.51 -6.14
N ILE A 288 -3.16 -10.35 -7.12
CA ILE A 288 -4.24 -9.35 -7.10
C ILE A 288 -5.52 -10.06 -6.65
N LEU A 289 -5.98 -9.73 -5.44
CA LEU A 289 -7.24 -10.21 -4.90
C LEU A 289 -8.30 -9.14 -5.12
N GLY A 290 -9.23 -9.32 -6.05
CA GLY A 290 -10.09 -8.18 -6.40
C GLY A 290 -11.21 -8.42 -7.39
N GLY A 291 -12.11 -7.43 -7.40
CA GLY A 291 -13.22 -7.34 -8.32
C GLY A 291 -14.20 -6.23 -7.93
N GLY A 292 -15.29 -6.13 -8.66
CA GLY A 292 -16.27 -5.05 -8.50
C GLY A 292 -17.38 -5.14 -9.52
N LEU A 293 -18.07 -4.03 -9.76
CA LEU A 293 -19.20 -3.97 -10.68
C LEU A 293 -18.77 -3.39 -12.03
N GLY A 294 -19.25 -4.01 -13.09
CA GLY A 294 -19.24 -3.49 -14.44
C GLY A 294 -20.65 -3.20 -14.92
N VAL A 295 -20.82 -2.10 -15.65
CA VAL A 295 -22.07 -1.69 -16.29
C VAL A 295 -21.79 -1.30 -17.74
N ARG A 296 -22.61 -1.80 -18.65
CA ARG A 296 -22.72 -1.31 -20.03
C ARG A 296 -24.13 -0.81 -20.26
N ALA A 297 -24.28 0.37 -20.84
CA ALA A 297 -25.55 0.91 -21.31
C ALA A 297 -25.45 1.25 -22.81
N SER A 298 -26.51 1.04 -23.59
CA SER A 298 -26.55 1.44 -25.00
C SER A 298 -27.79 2.25 -25.37
N GLU A 299 -27.68 3.04 -26.46
CA GLU A 299 -28.77 3.81 -27.09
C GLU A 299 -29.84 2.90 -27.72
N GLY A 300 -30.54 2.16 -26.87
CA GLY A 300 -31.57 1.19 -27.24
C GLY A 300 -32.31 0.59 -26.05
N GLY A 301 -31.86 0.90 -24.82
CA GLY A 301 -32.43 0.37 -23.58
C GLY A 301 -31.82 -0.96 -23.13
N ASN A 302 -30.76 -1.45 -23.80
CA ASN A 302 -30.01 -2.60 -23.34
C ASN A 302 -29.00 -2.15 -22.28
N GLU A 303 -29.13 -2.67 -21.07
CA GLU A 303 -28.19 -2.50 -19.98
C GLU A 303 -27.66 -3.87 -19.56
N VAL A 304 -26.35 -4.00 -19.41
CA VAL A 304 -25.71 -5.20 -18.85
C VAL A 304 -25.01 -4.78 -17.58
N LEU A 305 -25.42 -5.36 -16.45
CA LEU A 305 -24.76 -5.21 -15.16
C LEU A 305 -24.23 -6.58 -14.76
N ASP A 306 -22.96 -6.63 -14.35
CA ASP A 306 -22.34 -7.87 -13.88
C ASP A 306 -21.25 -7.57 -12.84
N TYR A 307 -20.86 -8.59 -12.09
CA TYR A 307 -19.63 -8.59 -11.34
C TYR A 307 -18.45 -8.96 -12.25
N LEU A 308 -17.41 -8.14 -12.17
CA LEU A 308 -16.14 -8.35 -12.85
C LEU A 308 -15.07 -8.70 -11.81
N GLY A 309 -14.28 -9.73 -12.08
CA GLY A 309 -13.22 -10.18 -11.18
C GLY A 309 -11.97 -10.62 -11.94
N PHE A 310 -10.82 -10.57 -11.27
CA PHE A 310 -9.57 -11.06 -11.84
C PHE A 310 -9.51 -12.58 -11.85
N SER A 311 -8.74 -13.18 -12.77
CA SER A 311 -8.36 -14.59 -12.65
C SER A 311 -7.41 -14.81 -11.48
N SER A 312 -7.35 -16.03 -10.97
CA SER A 312 -6.49 -16.42 -9.83
C SER A 312 -4.99 -16.31 -10.09
N THR A 313 -4.62 -16.20 -11.36
CA THR A 313 -3.24 -15.96 -11.79
C THR A 313 -2.92 -14.49 -11.99
N ALA A 314 -3.85 -13.56 -11.74
CA ALA A 314 -3.58 -12.14 -11.89
C ALA A 314 -2.60 -11.64 -10.83
N GLY A 315 -1.56 -10.93 -11.26
CA GLY A 315 -0.58 -10.36 -10.37
C GLY A 315 0.03 -9.05 -10.86
N LEU A 316 0.82 -8.44 -9.99
CA LEU A 316 1.73 -7.35 -10.30
C LEU A 316 3.17 -7.88 -10.21
N SER A 317 4.01 -7.60 -11.20
CA SER A 317 5.43 -7.95 -11.20
C SER A 317 6.22 -7.11 -10.19
N ALA A 318 7.50 -7.46 -9.94
CA ALA A 318 8.37 -6.64 -9.10
C ALA A 318 8.63 -5.23 -9.66
N LEU A 319 8.41 -5.04 -10.98
CA LEU A 319 8.49 -3.77 -11.70
C LEU A 319 7.16 -3.00 -11.72
N LEU A 320 6.15 -3.51 -11.00
CA LEU A 320 4.79 -3.01 -10.94
C LEU A 320 4.04 -3.08 -12.29
N GLU A 321 4.32 -4.11 -13.08
CA GLU A 321 3.61 -4.42 -14.33
C GLU A 321 2.50 -5.42 -14.05
N LEU A 322 1.33 -5.26 -14.67
CA LEU A 322 0.30 -6.30 -14.65
C LEU A 322 0.86 -7.55 -15.35
N GLN A 323 0.85 -8.68 -14.64
CA GLN A 323 1.49 -9.91 -15.08
C GLN A 323 0.69 -11.13 -14.62
N ASN A 324 0.50 -12.08 -15.53
CA ASN A 324 0.01 -13.42 -15.20
C ASN A 324 1.08 -14.17 -14.39
N GLN A 325 0.78 -14.58 -13.17
CA GLN A 325 1.72 -15.27 -12.29
C GLN A 325 2.03 -16.72 -12.71
N SER A 326 1.25 -17.27 -13.65
CA SER A 326 1.46 -18.64 -14.15
C SER A 326 2.33 -18.74 -15.40
N ASP A 327 2.61 -17.61 -16.06
CA ASP A 327 3.44 -17.53 -17.27
C ASP A 327 4.11 -16.16 -17.44
N ASP A 328 4.80 -15.90 -18.56
CA ASP A 328 5.52 -14.64 -18.78
C ASP A 328 4.65 -13.53 -19.42
N THR A 329 3.32 -13.70 -19.46
CA THR A 329 2.41 -12.73 -20.11
C THR A 329 2.24 -11.47 -19.25
N LEU A 330 2.50 -10.30 -19.83
CA LEU A 330 2.34 -8.98 -19.20
C LEU A 330 0.90 -8.42 -19.33
N SER A 331 -0.07 -9.28 -19.05
CA SER A 331 -1.48 -8.93 -18.93
C SER A 331 -2.15 -9.87 -17.93
N VAL A 332 -3.28 -9.43 -17.38
CA VAL A 332 -4.12 -10.22 -16.48
C VAL A 332 -5.52 -10.35 -17.05
N ASN A 333 -6.17 -11.47 -16.80
CA ASN A 333 -7.52 -11.71 -17.30
C ASN A 333 -8.56 -11.11 -16.34
N LEU A 334 -9.56 -10.49 -16.94
CA LEU A 334 -10.78 -10.00 -16.29
C LEU A 334 -11.94 -10.88 -16.77
N LEU A 335 -12.69 -11.42 -15.82
CA LEU A 335 -13.73 -12.43 -16.01
C LEU A 335 -15.07 -11.89 -15.49
N SER A 336 -16.16 -12.44 -16.02
CA SER A 336 -17.54 -12.16 -15.57
C SER A 336 -18.09 -13.25 -14.66
N ALA A 337 -18.99 -12.85 -13.76
CA ALA A 337 -19.71 -13.79 -12.90
C ALA A 337 -21.05 -14.26 -13.47
N GLY A 338 -21.65 -13.54 -14.43
CA GLY A 338 -22.98 -13.85 -14.96
C GLY A 338 -24.11 -13.53 -13.98
N ILE A 339 -24.03 -12.42 -13.25
CA ILE A 339 -25.06 -12.04 -12.27
C ILE A 339 -26.29 -11.46 -12.96
N GLY A 340 -27.47 -12.02 -12.68
CA GLY A 340 -28.74 -11.54 -13.22
C GLY A 340 -29.00 -12.03 -14.64
N GLU A 341 -29.24 -11.11 -15.58
CA GLU A 341 -29.47 -11.44 -16.99
C GLU A 341 -28.17 -11.53 -17.81
N ALA A 342 -27.04 -11.18 -17.19
CA ALA A 342 -25.72 -11.32 -17.78
C ALA A 342 -25.37 -12.80 -18.02
N ALA A 343 -24.86 -13.12 -19.21
CA ALA A 343 -24.31 -14.44 -19.47
C ALA A 343 -22.95 -14.62 -18.77
N ASP A 344 -22.67 -15.82 -18.26
CA ASP A 344 -21.41 -16.17 -17.56
C ASP A 344 -20.12 -15.85 -18.36
N ASN A 345 -20.22 -15.69 -19.68
CA ASN A 345 -19.10 -15.39 -20.58
C ASN A 345 -19.24 -14.03 -21.29
N ASN A 346 -19.95 -13.07 -20.69
CA ASN A 346 -20.06 -11.72 -21.24
C ASN A 346 -18.72 -10.97 -21.20
N THR A 347 -17.79 -11.35 -20.32
CA THR A 347 -16.47 -10.75 -20.20
C THR A 347 -15.36 -11.79 -20.27
N ASP A 348 -14.43 -11.57 -21.19
CA ASP A 348 -13.16 -12.27 -21.37
C ASP A 348 -12.16 -11.23 -21.89
N ALA A 349 -11.77 -10.32 -21.00
CA ALA A 349 -10.94 -9.17 -21.31
C ALA A 349 -9.54 -9.34 -20.71
N GLN A 350 -8.54 -8.76 -21.37
CA GLN A 350 -7.18 -8.67 -20.85
C GLN A 350 -6.86 -7.25 -20.47
N VAL A 351 -6.28 -7.09 -19.29
CA VAL A 351 -5.88 -5.81 -18.73
C VAL A 351 -4.36 -5.77 -18.66
N SER A 352 -3.73 -4.74 -19.20
CA SER A 352 -2.28 -4.57 -19.21
C SER A 352 -1.85 -3.14 -18.88
N GLY A 353 -0.59 -2.98 -18.50
CA GLY A 353 0.00 -1.69 -18.16
C GLY A 353 0.98 -1.78 -17.00
N ARG A 354 1.64 -0.65 -16.71
CA ARG A 354 2.65 -0.54 -15.66
C ARG A 354 2.38 0.63 -14.73
N PHE A 355 2.38 0.39 -13.43
CA PHE A 355 2.28 1.46 -12.45
C PHE A 355 3.60 2.25 -12.41
N LEU A 356 3.49 3.57 -12.47
CA LEU A 356 4.59 4.51 -12.29
C LEU A 356 4.39 5.18 -10.93
N GLY A 357 5.17 4.71 -9.95
CA GLY A 357 4.92 5.03 -8.55
C GLY A 357 3.65 4.37 -8.03
N SER A 358 2.62 5.19 -7.79
CA SER A 358 1.38 4.71 -7.18
C SER A 358 0.18 4.67 -8.13
N SER A 359 0.39 4.93 -9.41
CA SER A 359 -0.67 5.09 -10.40
C SER A 359 -0.30 4.42 -11.72
N LEU A 360 -1.30 3.81 -12.36
CA LEU A 360 -1.28 3.36 -13.74
C LEU A 360 -2.05 4.39 -14.58
N TYR A 361 -1.37 4.92 -15.58
CA TYR A 361 -1.88 6.01 -16.40
C TYR A 361 -2.51 5.48 -17.69
N ALA A 362 -3.60 6.11 -18.11
CA ALA A 362 -4.26 5.78 -19.37
C ALA A 362 -3.49 6.33 -20.57
N GLY A 363 -2.79 7.46 -20.40
CA GLY A 363 -2.01 8.09 -21.47
C GLY A 363 -2.84 8.75 -22.56
N VAL A 364 -4.12 9.04 -22.28
CA VAL A 364 -5.01 9.78 -23.17
C VAL A 364 -4.61 11.26 -23.17
N GLU A 365 -4.37 11.84 -24.34
CA GLU A 365 -3.95 13.24 -24.48
C GLU A 365 -5.13 14.17 -24.77
N ILE A 366 -5.23 15.26 -24.00
CA ILE A 366 -6.23 16.31 -24.19
C ILE A 366 -5.50 17.64 -24.35
N GLN A 367 -5.67 18.27 -25.51
CA GLN A 367 -5.01 19.55 -25.84
C GLN A 367 -3.48 19.51 -25.62
N GLY A 368 -2.86 18.35 -25.85
CA GLY A 368 -1.43 18.12 -25.68
C GLY A 368 -0.96 17.77 -24.26
N ASN A 369 -1.89 17.59 -23.31
CA ASN A 369 -1.58 17.13 -21.95
C ASN A 369 -2.20 15.76 -21.70
N SER A 370 -1.38 14.76 -21.37
CA SER A 370 -1.85 13.49 -20.80
C SER A 370 -1.95 13.57 -19.28
N ASP A 371 -2.68 12.64 -18.70
CA ASP A 371 -2.75 12.41 -17.26
C ASP A 371 -1.37 12.23 -16.61
N PHE A 372 -0.48 11.49 -17.27
CA PHE A 372 0.90 11.37 -16.86
C PHE A 372 1.64 12.72 -16.85
N ARG A 373 1.48 13.55 -17.89
CA ARG A 373 2.12 14.88 -17.95
C ARG A 373 1.56 15.87 -16.94
N LEU A 374 0.30 15.70 -16.52
CA LEU A 374 -0.28 16.51 -15.45
C LEU A 374 0.35 16.19 -14.09
N ASP A 375 0.64 14.91 -13.83
CA ASP A 375 1.33 14.49 -12.61
C ASP A 375 2.83 14.78 -12.65
N PHE A 376 3.48 14.63 -13.81
CA PHE A 376 4.91 14.82 -13.98
C PHE A 376 5.23 15.83 -15.09
N PRO A 377 4.90 17.12 -14.90
CA PRO A 377 5.06 18.15 -15.94
C PRO A 377 6.52 18.44 -16.32
N GLY A 378 7.47 17.98 -15.52
CA GLY A 378 8.91 18.10 -15.76
C GLY A 378 9.62 16.77 -16.00
N ALA A 379 8.90 15.67 -16.25
CA ALA A 379 9.54 14.43 -16.66
C ALA A 379 10.13 14.59 -18.07
N ASP A 380 11.40 14.20 -18.24
CA ASP A 380 12.11 14.31 -19.51
C ASP A 380 11.65 13.25 -20.54
N SER A 381 10.94 12.21 -20.10
CA SER A 381 10.45 11.09 -20.90
C SER A 381 8.92 11.09 -21.00
N GLU A 382 8.39 10.70 -22.16
CA GLU A 382 6.97 10.42 -22.35
C GLU A 382 6.57 9.05 -21.76
N LEU A 383 5.26 8.78 -21.70
CA LEU A 383 4.70 7.50 -21.28
C LEU A 383 4.81 6.48 -22.42
N GLU A 384 5.45 5.34 -22.19
CA GLU A 384 5.63 4.31 -23.21
C GLU A 384 4.35 3.49 -23.46
N GLU A 385 4.23 2.89 -24.64
CA GLU A 385 3.02 2.11 -25.00
C GLU A 385 2.75 0.91 -24.09
N ALA A 386 3.79 0.29 -23.53
CA ALA A 386 3.66 -0.82 -22.59
C ALA A 386 3.27 -0.34 -21.17
N GLU A 387 3.39 0.96 -20.89
CA GLU A 387 3.08 1.55 -19.59
C GLU A 387 1.64 2.01 -19.47
N LYS A 388 0.97 2.23 -20.62
CA LYS A 388 -0.42 2.65 -20.68
C LYS A 388 -1.36 1.55 -20.20
N GLY A 389 -2.32 1.93 -19.35
CA GLY A 389 -3.44 1.08 -18.95
C GLY A 389 -4.35 0.79 -20.13
N LYS A 390 -4.40 -0.47 -20.57
CA LYS A 390 -5.16 -0.93 -21.74
C LYS A 390 -6.04 -2.12 -21.41
N ILE A 391 -7.23 -2.15 -22.00
CA ILE A 391 -8.14 -3.29 -21.99
C ILE A 391 -8.38 -3.74 -23.42
N THR A 392 -8.28 -5.05 -23.65
CA THR A 392 -8.55 -5.69 -24.94
C THR A 392 -9.43 -6.93 -24.74
N GLY A 393 -9.97 -7.49 -25.81
CA GLY A 393 -10.82 -8.68 -25.75
C GLY A 393 -12.31 -8.34 -25.69
N LYS A 394 -13.07 -9.11 -24.91
CA LYS A 394 -14.53 -8.95 -24.78
C LYS A 394 -14.87 -8.40 -23.39
N LEU A 395 -15.58 -7.29 -23.29
CA LEU A 395 -15.96 -6.64 -22.03
C LEU A 395 -17.47 -6.40 -21.99
N LEU A 396 -18.17 -6.98 -21.01
CA LEU A 396 -19.63 -6.79 -20.80
C LEU A 396 -20.46 -6.94 -22.09
N ASP A 397 -20.26 -8.05 -22.78
CA ASP A 397 -20.84 -8.41 -24.09
C ASP A 397 -20.36 -7.61 -25.29
N GLU A 398 -19.46 -6.66 -25.09
CA GLU A 398 -18.88 -5.87 -26.15
C GLU A 398 -17.55 -6.44 -26.63
N GLN A 399 -17.39 -6.61 -27.94
CA GLN A 399 -16.11 -6.99 -28.51
C GLN A 399 -15.30 -5.74 -28.83
N LEU A 400 -14.17 -5.56 -28.15
CA LEU A 400 -13.23 -4.48 -28.43
C LEU A 400 -12.46 -4.80 -29.73
N THR A 401 -12.99 -4.36 -30.88
CA THR A 401 -12.40 -4.61 -32.21
C THR A 401 -11.49 -3.49 -32.73
N GLY A 402 -11.36 -2.40 -31.98
CA GLY A 402 -10.61 -1.18 -32.34
C GLY A 402 -9.38 -0.95 -31.46
N GLU A 403 -9.15 0.33 -31.12
CA GLU A 403 -8.11 0.70 -30.15
C GLU A 403 -8.41 0.10 -28.77
N PRO A 404 -7.39 -0.30 -27.99
CA PRO A 404 -7.60 -0.76 -26.63
C PRO A 404 -8.32 0.30 -25.79
N LEU A 405 -9.28 -0.14 -24.99
CA LEU A 405 -9.99 0.75 -24.10
C LEU A 405 -9.02 1.23 -23.01
N PRO A 406 -8.79 2.55 -22.86
CA PRO A 406 -7.90 3.06 -21.85
C PRO A 406 -8.53 2.98 -20.45
N PHE A 407 -7.72 2.63 -19.46
CA PHE A 407 -8.16 2.58 -18.07
C PHE A 407 -7.07 3.07 -17.13
N ARG A 408 -7.44 3.32 -15.87
CA ARG A 408 -6.54 3.75 -14.81
C ARG A 408 -6.59 2.81 -13.63
N ALA A 409 -5.50 2.82 -12.87
CA ALA A 409 -5.52 2.26 -11.55
C ALA A 409 -4.67 3.09 -10.59
N THR A 410 -5.05 3.12 -9.32
CA THR A 410 -4.34 3.88 -8.29
C THR A 410 -4.23 3.04 -7.02
N LYS A 411 -3.04 3.02 -6.43
CA LYS A 411 -2.83 2.48 -5.08
C LYS A 411 -3.44 3.43 -4.05
N THR A 412 -4.51 3.03 -3.38
CA THR A 412 -5.28 3.85 -2.43
C THR A 412 -4.85 3.65 -0.98
N GLY A 413 -4.26 2.51 -0.63
CA GLY A 413 -3.82 2.18 0.73
C GLY A 413 -2.43 1.53 0.76
N PHE A 414 -1.69 1.80 1.83
CA PHE A 414 -0.30 1.37 2.04
C PHE A 414 -0.16 0.39 3.21
N VAL A 415 0.96 -0.34 3.25
CA VAL A 415 1.28 -1.31 4.31
C VAL A 415 2.58 -0.91 4.99
N GLN A 416 2.73 -1.12 6.30
CA GLN A 416 3.95 -0.77 7.04
C GLN A 416 5.20 -1.45 6.45
N ALA A 417 6.35 -0.77 6.51
CA ALA A 417 7.64 -1.40 6.27
C ALA A 417 7.87 -2.55 7.26
N LYS A 418 7.89 -3.79 6.73
CA LYS A 418 8.16 -5.05 7.45
C LYS A 418 7.54 -5.08 8.86
N PRO A 419 6.23 -5.38 8.99
CA PRO A 419 5.61 -5.50 10.30
C PRO A 419 6.30 -6.61 11.10
N ASP A 420 6.65 -6.31 12.36
CA ASP A 420 7.16 -7.31 13.29
C ASP A 420 6.00 -8.23 13.65
N ILE A 421 5.94 -9.41 13.02
CA ILE A 421 4.85 -10.36 13.24
C ILE A 421 5.03 -11.01 14.59
N ALA A 422 4.16 -10.65 15.53
CA ALA A 422 4.12 -11.26 16.84
C ALA A 422 3.86 -12.77 16.72
N ALA A 423 4.64 -13.60 17.41
CA ALA A 423 4.50 -15.05 17.36
C ALA A 423 3.10 -15.52 17.82
N GLU A 424 2.46 -14.75 18.71
CA GLU A 424 1.11 -14.99 19.23
C GLU A 424 0.03 -14.86 18.15
N LEU A 425 0.26 -14.02 17.13
CA LEU A 425 -0.64 -13.82 16.00
C LEU A 425 -0.64 -15.03 15.05
N VAL A 426 0.46 -15.78 14.98
CA VAL A 426 0.61 -16.89 14.04
C VAL A 426 -0.26 -18.07 14.48
N GLY A 427 -1.11 -18.57 13.59
CA GLY A 427 -2.01 -19.68 13.91
C GLY A 427 -3.25 -19.73 13.02
N ASP A 428 -4.12 -20.68 13.37
CA ASP A 428 -5.42 -20.88 12.73
C ASP A 428 -6.50 -20.17 13.57
N TYR A 429 -7.41 -19.48 12.88
CA TYR A 429 -8.52 -18.72 13.42
C TYR A 429 -9.81 -19.18 12.79
N THR A 430 -10.88 -19.20 13.58
CA THR A 430 -12.26 -19.41 13.14
C THR A 430 -12.96 -18.07 12.95
N ILE A 431 -13.68 -17.94 11.84
CA ILE A 431 -14.34 -16.70 11.41
C ILE A 431 -15.81 -16.98 11.14
N ARG A 432 -16.67 -16.09 11.64
CA ARG A 432 -18.07 -15.98 11.23
C ARG A 432 -18.38 -14.55 10.84
N LEU A 433 -18.97 -14.38 9.66
CA LEU A 433 -19.51 -13.09 9.25
C LEU A 433 -20.92 -12.97 9.80
N MET A 434 -21.16 -12.01 10.69
CA MET A 434 -22.47 -11.77 11.28
C MET A 434 -23.25 -10.77 10.43
N ARG A 435 -24.53 -11.01 10.19
CA ARG A 435 -25.43 -10.08 9.51
C ARG A 435 -26.60 -9.72 10.41
N ALA A 436 -27.22 -8.56 10.14
CA ALA A 436 -28.46 -8.19 10.82
C ALA A 436 -29.51 -9.30 10.64
N CYS A 437 -30.16 -9.67 11.75
CA CYS A 437 -31.33 -10.52 11.73
C CYS A 437 -32.51 -9.67 11.27
N VAL A 438 -33.05 -9.98 10.10
CA VAL A 438 -34.19 -9.29 9.50
C VAL A 438 -35.31 -10.30 9.32
N ASN A 439 -36.57 -9.84 9.41
CA ASN A 439 -37.70 -10.67 9.01
C ASN A 439 -37.79 -10.65 7.48
N ASP A 440 -36.90 -11.42 6.84
CA ASP A 440 -36.76 -11.55 5.38
C ASP A 440 -37.48 -12.77 4.81
N ASP A 441 -38.03 -13.62 5.67
CA ASP A 441 -38.45 -14.93 5.24
C ASP A 441 -39.87 -14.95 4.66
N LEU A 442 -39.93 -15.54 3.48
CA LEU A 442 -41.06 -16.27 2.92
C LEU A 442 -41.44 -17.51 3.78
N GLY A 443 -41.18 -17.48 5.10
CA GLY A 443 -41.47 -18.47 6.15
C GLY A 443 -40.72 -18.22 7.49
N ASP A 444 -41.38 -17.62 8.48
CA ASP A 444 -41.02 -17.50 9.93
C ASP A 444 -39.56 -17.77 10.37
N ASP A 445 -38.66 -16.80 10.22
CA ASP A 445 -37.31 -16.80 10.81
C ASP A 445 -37.27 -16.17 12.24
N ASP A 446 -38.44 -16.05 12.89
CA ASP A 446 -38.58 -15.64 14.30
C ASP A 446 -38.25 -16.77 15.29
N ASP A 447 -37.72 -17.91 14.84
CA ASP A 447 -37.26 -18.97 15.72
C ASP A 447 -36.11 -18.46 16.60
N ALA A 448 -36.40 -18.27 17.89
CA ALA A 448 -35.52 -17.74 18.92
C ALA A 448 -34.17 -18.48 19.09
N GLY A 449 -33.91 -19.54 18.31
CA GLY A 449 -32.65 -20.28 18.28
C GLY A 449 -31.67 -19.91 17.16
N VAL A 450 -32.01 -19.00 16.22
CA VAL A 450 -31.13 -18.64 15.08
C VAL A 450 -30.51 -17.25 15.22
N CYS A 451 -31.25 -16.29 15.78
CA CYS A 451 -30.76 -14.93 15.99
C CYS A 451 -30.29 -14.70 17.43
N MET A 452 -29.31 -13.83 17.60
CA MET A 452 -28.71 -13.47 18.88
C MET A 452 -28.74 -11.97 19.06
N ASP A 453 -28.75 -11.49 20.30
CA ASP A 453 -28.72 -10.05 20.58
C ASP A 453 -27.38 -9.47 20.15
N ILE A 454 -27.39 -8.26 19.56
CA ILE A 454 -26.17 -7.52 19.29
C ILE A 454 -25.69 -6.94 20.63
N ILE A 455 -24.56 -7.44 21.11
CA ILE A 455 -23.99 -7.03 22.38
C ILE A 455 -23.29 -5.68 22.19
N ASP A 456 -23.60 -4.76 23.10
CA ASP A 456 -22.96 -3.45 23.18
C ASP A 456 -21.52 -3.60 23.71
N PRO A 457 -20.49 -3.15 22.97
CA PRO A 457 -19.11 -3.18 23.45
C PRO A 457 -18.87 -2.22 24.64
N ASN A 458 -19.73 -1.22 24.84
CA ASN A 458 -19.54 -0.19 25.85
C ASN A 458 -20.84 0.10 26.63
N GLU A 459 -21.07 -0.64 27.72
CA GLU A 459 -22.28 -0.48 28.56
C GLU A 459 -22.41 0.89 29.26
N ASP A 460 -21.39 1.76 29.19
CA ASP A 460 -21.38 3.09 29.81
C ASP A 460 -22.05 4.18 28.94
N THR A 461 -22.40 3.88 27.68
CA THR A 461 -23.15 4.77 26.77
C THR A 461 -24.62 4.35 26.65
N GLU A 462 -25.49 5.27 26.23
CA GLU A 462 -26.91 4.97 26.00
C GLU A 462 -27.17 4.31 24.63
N ASP A 463 -26.20 4.41 23.71
CA ASP A 463 -26.29 3.97 22.32
C ASP A 463 -25.26 2.89 22.05
N ASN A 464 -25.72 1.73 21.55
CA ASN A 464 -24.85 0.60 21.22
C ASN A 464 -23.96 0.92 20.00
N GLU A 465 -22.64 0.98 20.18
CA GLU A 465 -21.70 1.39 19.12
C GLU A 465 -21.63 0.40 17.94
N GLU A 466 -22.09 -0.84 18.09
CA GLU A 466 -22.26 -1.78 16.97
C GLU A 466 -23.41 -1.35 16.04
N ILE A 467 -24.39 -0.58 16.54
CA ILE A 467 -25.60 -0.15 15.83
C ILE A 467 -25.55 1.37 15.62
N SER A 468 -25.14 1.79 14.43
CA SER A 468 -25.08 3.21 14.07
C SER A 468 -25.09 3.39 12.55
N ASN A 469 -25.84 4.38 12.07
CA ASN A 469 -25.90 4.71 10.65
C ASN A 469 -24.58 5.32 10.13
N ASP A 470 -23.78 5.91 11.01
CA ASP A 470 -22.55 6.60 10.63
C ASP A 470 -21.34 5.67 10.71
N ASN A 471 -21.18 4.93 11.81
CA ASN A 471 -19.95 4.19 12.10
C ASN A 471 -20.13 2.76 12.62
N GLY A 472 -21.36 2.29 12.81
CA GLY A 472 -21.64 0.95 13.32
C GLY A 472 -21.27 -0.17 12.35
N ASN A 473 -21.37 -1.40 12.85
CA ASN A 473 -21.36 -2.61 12.01
C ASN A 473 -22.75 -2.83 11.37
N TYR A 474 -23.80 -2.38 12.06
CA TYR A 474 -25.18 -2.45 11.63
C TYR A 474 -25.81 -1.06 11.56
N PRO A 475 -26.67 -0.78 10.58
CA PRO A 475 -27.50 0.42 10.59
C PRO A 475 -28.59 0.31 11.68
N GLU A 476 -29.11 1.44 12.14
CA GLU A 476 -30.18 1.47 13.16
C GLU A 476 -31.47 0.82 12.67
N THR A 477 -31.76 0.97 11.37
CA THR A 477 -32.94 0.39 10.74
C THR A 477 -32.62 -0.22 9.38
N LEU A 478 -33.33 -1.29 9.04
CA LEU A 478 -33.33 -1.91 7.71
C LEU A 478 -34.76 -2.05 7.23
N GLY A 479 -35.10 -1.38 6.12
CA GLY A 479 -36.45 -1.44 5.55
C GLY A 479 -37.57 -1.14 6.56
N GLY A 480 -37.33 -0.17 7.46
CA GLY A 480 -38.27 0.26 8.50
C GLY A 480 -38.27 -0.56 9.80
N GLU A 481 -37.53 -1.65 9.88
CA GLU A 481 -37.38 -2.46 11.10
C GLU A 481 -36.14 -2.03 11.88
N THR A 482 -36.27 -1.92 13.21
CA THR A 482 -35.14 -1.64 14.11
C THR A 482 -34.23 -2.85 14.21
N VAL A 483 -32.93 -2.64 13.98
CA VAL A 483 -31.92 -3.68 14.13
C VAL A 483 -31.52 -3.78 15.60
N SER A 484 -31.60 -4.98 16.16
CA SER A 484 -31.17 -5.28 17.54
C SER A 484 -30.56 -6.66 17.70
N ARG A 485 -30.67 -7.50 16.66
CA ARG A 485 -30.23 -8.90 16.66
C ARG A 485 -29.42 -9.18 15.40
N GLU A 486 -28.51 -10.13 15.51
CA GLU A 486 -27.65 -10.61 14.44
C GLU A 486 -27.76 -12.14 14.29
N ARG A 487 -27.29 -12.64 13.16
CA ARG A 487 -27.16 -14.08 12.88
C ARG A 487 -25.94 -14.32 11.98
N VAL A 488 -25.49 -15.56 11.91
CA VAL A 488 -24.43 -15.95 10.98
C VAL A 488 -24.91 -15.75 9.53
N ARG A 489 -24.14 -15.01 8.73
CA ARG A 489 -24.29 -14.89 7.27
C ARG A 489 -23.86 -16.21 6.66
N LYS A 490 -24.66 -16.74 5.73
CA LYS A 490 -24.25 -17.83 4.85
C LYS A 490 -23.86 -17.29 3.48
N ASP A 491 -22.88 -17.90 2.84
CA ASP A 491 -22.52 -17.62 1.45
C ASP A 491 -23.38 -18.42 0.44
N GLU A 492 -23.00 -18.40 -0.85
CA GLU A 492 -23.71 -19.13 -1.91
C GLU A 492 -23.66 -20.66 -1.76
N ASN A 493 -22.72 -21.18 -0.95
CA ASN A 493 -22.51 -22.61 -0.69
C ASN A 493 -23.02 -23.04 0.69
N ASP A 494 -23.85 -22.22 1.35
CA ASP A 494 -24.34 -22.42 2.72
C ASP A 494 -23.23 -22.50 3.80
N ILE A 495 -22.04 -21.96 3.52
CA ILE A 495 -20.95 -21.86 4.49
C ILE A 495 -21.20 -20.61 5.34
N GLY A 496 -21.28 -20.79 6.66
CA GLY A 496 -21.40 -19.67 7.62
C GLY A 496 -20.18 -19.50 8.54
N GLU A 497 -19.30 -20.49 8.54
CA GLU A 497 -18.10 -20.51 9.37
C GLU A 497 -16.95 -21.04 8.53
N PHE A 498 -15.80 -20.37 8.62
CA PHE A 498 -14.62 -20.72 7.86
C PHE A 498 -13.35 -20.42 8.66
N CYS A 499 -12.23 -20.98 8.21
CA CYS A 499 -10.95 -20.85 8.88
C CYS A 499 -9.96 -20.00 8.09
N LEU A 500 -9.24 -19.11 8.78
CA LEU A 500 -8.08 -18.41 8.23
C LEU A 500 -6.83 -18.83 8.99
N ARG A 501 -5.71 -18.87 8.28
CA ARG A 501 -4.38 -19.09 8.85
C ARG A 501 -3.50 -17.88 8.63
N ILE A 502 -2.93 -17.36 9.72
CA ILE A 502 -1.91 -16.32 9.68
C ILE A 502 -0.53 -16.96 9.78
N THR A 503 0.33 -16.70 8.80
CA THR A 503 1.70 -17.24 8.73
C THR A 503 2.72 -16.31 9.40
N SER A 504 3.93 -16.81 9.63
CA SER A 504 5.00 -16.05 10.29
C SER A 504 5.53 -14.86 9.49
N ASP A 505 5.32 -14.83 8.18
CA ASP A 505 5.60 -13.70 7.29
C ASP A 505 4.44 -12.70 7.19
N GLY A 506 3.33 -13.00 7.88
CA GLY A 506 2.14 -12.16 7.95
C GLY A 506 1.23 -12.27 6.74
N LEU A 507 1.24 -13.39 6.02
CA LEU A 507 0.20 -13.69 5.02
C LEU A 507 -1.02 -14.31 5.72
N VAL A 508 -2.20 -13.99 5.21
CA VAL A 508 -3.46 -14.60 5.63
C VAL A 508 -3.94 -15.52 4.51
N THR A 509 -4.20 -16.77 4.87
CA THR A 509 -4.56 -17.82 3.91
C THR A 509 -5.81 -18.57 4.36
N THR A 510 -6.50 -19.22 3.43
CA THR A 510 -7.66 -20.09 3.68
C THR A 510 -7.52 -21.40 2.90
N GLY A 511 -8.15 -22.46 3.41
CA GLY A 511 -8.40 -23.68 2.63
C GLY A 511 -9.65 -23.55 1.76
N ALA A 512 -9.87 -24.56 0.92
CA ALA A 512 -11.08 -24.69 0.12
C ALA A 512 -12.30 -24.97 1.01
N ALA A 513 -13.46 -24.45 0.60
CA ALA A 513 -14.76 -24.65 1.26
C ALA A 513 -14.75 -24.35 2.78
N GLY A 514 -13.97 -23.35 3.18
CA GLY A 514 -13.88 -22.88 4.57
C GLY A 514 -12.98 -23.70 5.49
N ALA A 515 -12.29 -24.73 5.00
CA ALA A 515 -11.32 -25.49 5.78
C ALA A 515 -10.09 -24.65 6.16
N CYS A 516 -9.39 -25.01 7.25
CA CYS A 516 -8.07 -24.46 7.53
C CYS A 516 -7.07 -24.94 6.48
N GLY A 517 -6.21 -24.04 5.99
CA GLY A 517 -5.23 -24.40 4.98
C GLY A 517 -4.57 -23.18 4.36
N ASN A 518 -3.71 -23.45 3.39
CA ASN A 518 -2.97 -22.46 2.62
C ASN A 518 -3.26 -22.56 1.11
N THR A 519 -4.47 -23.02 0.77
CA THR A 519 -4.89 -23.19 -0.63
C THR A 519 -4.94 -21.86 -1.35
N TYR A 520 -5.49 -20.84 -0.69
CA TYR A 520 -5.67 -19.50 -1.24
C TYR A 520 -5.07 -18.46 -0.29
N ALA A 521 -4.25 -17.56 -0.83
CA ALA A 521 -3.85 -16.36 -0.11
C ALA A 521 -4.97 -15.31 -0.24
N VAL A 522 -5.41 -14.75 0.89
CA VAL A 522 -6.60 -13.88 0.96
C VAL A 522 -6.37 -12.61 1.76
N GLY A 523 -5.17 -12.38 2.28
CA GLY A 523 -4.90 -11.17 3.03
C GLY A 523 -3.48 -11.08 3.56
N LEU A 524 -3.21 -10.05 4.33
CA LEU A 524 -1.93 -9.86 4.99
C LEU A 524 -2.04 -9.01 6.26
N VAL A 525 -1.03 -9.11 7.11
CA VAL A 525 -0.74 -8.19 8.19
C VAL A 525 -0.19 -6.90 7.59
N THR A 526 -0.87 -5.79 7.85
CA THR A 526 -0.54 -4.47 7.30
C THR A 526 0.29 -3.63 8.26
N ARG A 527 0.16 -3.84 9.57
CA ARG A 527 0.89 -3.10 10.61
C ARG A 527 0.92 -3.87 11.93
N SER A 528 2.00 -3.75 12.70
CA SER A 528 2.10 -4.28 14.07
C SER A 528 2.33 -3.17 15.10
N PHE A 529 1.86 -3.38 16.32
CA PHE A 529 2.01 -2.47 17.46
C PHE A 529 2.50 -3.24 18.69
N ASN A 530 3.33 -2.58 19.52
CA ASN A 530 3.85 -3.15 20.76
C ASN A 530 3.07 -2.70 22.00
N ASP A 531 2.35 -1.58 21.92
CA ASP A 531 1.58 -1.00 23.03
C ASP A 531 0.30 -0.32 22.51
N PRO A 532 -0.90 -0.88 22.77
CA PRO A 532 -1.11 -2.27 23.20
C PRO A 532 -0.62 -3.25 22.12
N LYS A 533 -0.19 -4.44 22.54
CA LYS A 533 0.33 -5.47 21.62
C LYS A 533 -0.79 -5.94 20.69
N SER A 534 -0.66 -5.67 19.39
CA SER A 534 -1.76 -5.86 18.43
C SER A 534 -1.27 -5.79 16.97
N ALA A 535 -2.09 -6.21 16.03
CA ALA A 535 -1.74 -6.18 14.60
C ALA A 535 -2.94 -5.90 13.69
N ASN A 536 -2.77 -5.02 12.71
CA ASN A 536 -3.76 -4.74 11.69
C ASN A 536 -3.73 -5.80 10.59
N LEU A 537 -4.91 -6.26 10.19
CA LEU A 537 -5.14 -7.18 9.08
C LEU A 537 -5.96 -6.49 8.00
N SER A 538 -5.63 -6.77 6.74
CA SER A 538 -6.51 -6.51 5.59
C SER A 538 -6.72 -7.82 4.84
N ILE A 539 -7.98 -8.22 4.70
CA ILE A 539 -8.40 -9.49 4.14
C ILE A 539 -9.42 -9.20 3.04
N ARG A 540 -9.26 -9.88 1.90
CA ARG A 540 -10.20 -9.88 0.80
C ARG A 540 -10.35 -11.31 0.26
N LEU A 541 -11.54 -11.88 0.42
CA LEU A 541 -11.88 -13.25 0.02
C LEU A 541 -12.15 -13.32 -1.49
N ALA A 542 -11.22 -12.87 -2.32
CA ALA A 542 -11.33 -12.88 -3.78
C ALA A 542 -10.03 -13.34 -4.44
N PRO A 543 -9.59 -14.59 -4.21
CA PRO A 543 -8.33 -15.10 -4.76
C PRO A 543 -8.34 -15.26 -6.28
N GLY A 544 -9.51 -15.20 -6.91
CA GLY A 544 -9.72 -15.25 -8.35
C GLY A 544 -11.14 -15.70 -8.66
N LEU A 545 -11.78 -15.13 -9.68
CA LEU A 545 -13.17 -15.45 -10.00
C LEU A 545 -13.35 -16.90 -10.45
N ASP A 546 -12.33 -17.49 -11.07
CA ASP A 546 -12.26 -18.92 -11.43
C ASP A 546 -12.18 -19.86 -10.22
N GLN A 547 -11.90 -19.33 -9.02
CA GLN A 547 -11.84 -20.06 -7.75
C GLN A 547 -13.03 -19.77 -6.83
N ARG A 548 -14.02 -19.00 -7.31
CA ARG A 548 -15.15 -18.54 -6.48
C ARG A 548 -15.91 -19.67 -5.81
N ALA A 549 -16.13 -20.78 -6.53
CA ALA A 549 -16.94 -21.90 -6.06
C ALA A 549 -16.38 -22.58 -4.81
N ASP A 550 -15.06 -22.51 -4.62
CA ASP A 550 -14.34 -23.12 -3.50
C ASP A 550 -13.90 -22.10 -2.44
N THR A 551 -14.17 -20.80 -2.66
CA THR A 551 -13.77 -19.72 -1.74
C THR A 551 -14.92 -19.35 -0.81
N PRO A 552 -14.75 -19.44 0.52
CA PRO A 552 -15.82 -19.05 1.46
C PRO A 552 -16.08 -17.55 1.38
N HIS A 553 -17.36 -17.15 1.41
CA HIS A 553 -17.79 -15.75 1.41
C HIS A 553 -17.10 -14.87 0.34
N PHE A 554 -17.02 -15.37 -0.89
CA PHE A 554 -16.32 -14.72 -1.99
C PHE A 554 -16.63 -13.20 -2.08
N ASN A 555 -15.59 -12.42 -2.35
CA ASN A 555 -15.55 -10.96 -2.44
C ASN A 555 -15.71 -10.17 -1.12
N ALA A 556 -15.99 -10.82 0.02
CA ALA A 556 -16.05 -10.10 1.29
C ALA A 556 -14.69 -9.49 1.67
N THR A 557 -14.72 -8.25 2.14
CA THR A 557 -13.55 -7.51 2.62
C THR A 557 -13.65 -7.31 4.12
N ILE A 558 -12.54 -7.51 4.83
CA ILE A 558 -12.44 -7.36 6.28
C ILE A 558 -11.16 -6.57 6.59
N GLU A 559 -11.29 -5.52 7.39
CA GLU A 559 -10.17 -4.78 7.93
C GLU A 559 -10.35 -4.60 9.43
N GLY A 560 -9.31 -4.89 10.21
CA GLY A 560 -9.39 -4.85 11.66
C GLY A 560 -8.02 -4.97 12.33
N ARG A 561 -8.02 -4.86 13.66
CA ARG A 561 -6.85 -4.93 14.53
C ARG A 561 -7.04 -6.07 15.53
N VAL A 562 -6.19 -7.07 15.44
CA VAL A 562 -6.18 -8.22 16.36
C VAL A 562 -5.58 -7.78 17.69
N ASP A 563 -6.28 -8.05 18.79
CA ASP A 563 -5.74 -7.89 20.13
C ASP A 563 -4.82 -9.07 20.49
N LEU A 564 -3.61 -8.78 20.94
CA LEU A 564 -2.58 -9.74 21.33
C LEU A 564 -2.10 -9.48 22.77
N THR A 565 -2.86 -8.71 23.56
CA THR A 565 -2.50 -8.35 24.93
C THR A 565 -2.62 -9.56 25.85
N ALA A 566 -1.53 -9.91 26.52
CA ALA A 566 -1.47 -11.10 27.36
C ALA A 566 -2.41 -11.00 28.58
N GLY A 567 -3.40 -11.90 28.66
CA GLY A 567 -4.18 -12.15 29.88
C GLY A 567 -5.62 -11.65 29.89
N ALA A 568 -6.12 -10.99 28.83
CA ALA A 568 -7.53 -10.60 28.77
C ALA A 568 -8.44 -11.65 28.11
N ASP A 569 -7.91 -12.48 27.18
CA ASP A 569 -8.37 -13.81 26.74
C ASP A 569 -7.55 -14.15 25.48
N ASP A 570 -6.77 -15.25 25.46
CA ASP A 570 -5.74 -15.59 24.42
C ASP A 570 -6.36 -15.99 23.05
N CYS A 571 -7.53 -15.42 22.76
CA CYS A 571 -8.44 -15.74 21.67
C CYS A 571 -8.22 -14.86 20.45
N GLY A 572 -7.43 -13.79 20.55
CA GLY A 572 -7.01 -12.99 19.40
C GLY A 572 -8.17 -12.35 18.64
N THR A 573 -9.10 -11.70 19.34
CA THR A 573 -10.28 -11.07 18.75
C THR A 573 -9.91 -9.94 17.79
N LEU A 574 -10.67 -9.81 16.69
CA LEU A 574 -10.47 -8.77 15.68
C LEU A 574 -11.41 -7.59 15.90
N TYR A 575 -10.84 -6.45 16.29
CA TYR A 575 -11.58 -5.21 16.50
C TYR A 575 -11.43 -4.24 15.33
N ARG A 576 -12.26 -3.20 15.30
CA ARG A 576 -12.24 -2.19 14.25
C ARG A 576 -10.99 -1.32 14.37
N LEU A 577 -10.53 -0.82 13.21
CA LEU A 577 -9.38 0.06 13.15
C LEU A 577 -9.67 1.41 13.86
N SER A 578 -8.60 2.06 14.32
CA SER A 578 -8.52 3.20 15.25
C SER A 578 -8.28 2.78 16.70
N ASP A 579 -7.58 3.62 17.46
CA ASP A 579 -7.30 3.35 18.88
C ASP A 579 -8.59 3.36 19.70
N GLU A 580 -9.46 4.35 19.48
CA GLU A 580 -10.76 4.46 20.16
C GLU A 580 -11.63 3.20 19.95
N ASN A 581 -11.77 2.73 18.71
CA ASN A 581 -12.59 1.56 18.41
C ASN A 581 -11.98 0.26 18.97
N PHE A 582 -10.64 0.18 18.98
CA PHE A 582 -9.92 -0.97 19.52
C PHE A 582 -10.07 -1.02 21.04
N GLU A 583 -9.94 0.12 21.72
CA GLU A 583 -10.04 0.22 23.19
C GLU A 583 -11.43 -0.12 23.72
N ILE A 584 -12.49 0.27 23.01
CA ILE A 584 -13.87 -0.10 23.39
C ILE A 584 -14.21 -1.55 23.01
N GLY A 585 -13.41 -2.22 22.18
CA GLY A 585 -13.70 -3.60 21.75
C GLY A 585 -14.78 -3.71 20.67
N LEU A 586 -14.98 -2.66 19.86
CA LEU A 586 -15.92 -2.69 18.73
C LEU A 586 -15.44 -3.71 17.69
N ARG A 587 -16.26 -4.72 17.36
CA ARG A 587 -15.84 -5.79 16.45
C ARG A 587 -15.51 -5.24 15.06
N ALA A 588 -14.55 -5.86 14.38
CA ALA A 588 -14.25 -5.52 13.00
C ALA A 588 -15.47 -5.68 12.10
N ARG A 589 -15.52 -4.88 11.03
CA ARG A 589 -16.60 -4.89 10.05
C ARG A 589 -16.19 -5.73 8.84
N TRP A 590 -17.13 -6.52 8.32
CA TRP A 590 -17.02 -7.01 6.95
C TRP A 590 -17.93 -6.20 6.02
N VAL A 591 -17.51 -6.06 4.77
CA VAL A 591 -18.27 -5.37 3.72
C VAL A 591 -18.23 -6.18 2.44
N GLU A 592 -19.39 -6.31 1.78
CA GLU A 592 -19.53 -6.97 0.48
C GLU A 592 -20.78 -6.44 -0.23
N GLU A 593 -20.65 -5.65 -1.29
CA GLU A 593 -21.80 -5.01 -1.94
C GLU A 593 -22.06 -5.45 -3.37
N THR A 594 -21.09 -6.12 -3.98
CA THR A 594 -20.99 -6.21 -5.44
C THR A 594 -21.21 -7.62 -5.98
N PHE A 595 -21.13 -8.64 -5.14
CA PHE A 595 -21.25 -10.04 -5.53
C PHE A 595 -22.51 -10.70 -4.94
N LEU A 596 -22.49 -11.17 -3.69
CA LEU A 596 -23.56 -11.98 -3.13
C LEU A 596 -24.89 -11.22 -2.99
N PRO A 597 -24.94 -9.97 -2.47
CA PRO A 597 -26.16 -9.18 -2.49
C PRO A 597 -26.73 -9.01 -3.89
N ARG A 598 -25.90 -8.91 -4.93
CA ARG A 598 -26.37 -8.74 -6.31
C ARG A 598 -26.95 -10.02 -6.89
N ILE A 599 -26.36 -11.17 -6.59
CA ILE A 599 -26.94 -12.48 -6.90
C ILE A 599 -28.32 -12.61 -6.25
N VAL A 600 -28.43 -12.25 -4.97
CA VAL A 600 -29.70 -12.29 -4.24
C VAL A 600 -30.72 -11.31 -4.82
N LEU A 601 -30.31 -10.07 -5.10
CA LEU A 601 -31.18 -9.06 -5.71
C LEU A 601 -31.73 -9.52 -7.06
N ALA A 602 -30.87 -10.10 -7.91
CA ALA A 602 -31.27 -10.65 -9.20
C ALA A 602 -32.29 -11.80 -9.08
N SER A 603 -32.26 -12.56 -7.97
CA SER A 603 -33.21 -13.65 -7.74
C SER A 603 -34.65 -13.19 -7.45
N PHE A 604 -34.84 -11.90 -7.11
CA PHE A 604 -36.17 -11.33 -6.86
C PHE A 604 -36.95 -10.98 -8.14
N GLY A 605 -36.27 -10.99 -9.31
CA GLY A 605 -36.86 -10.70 -10.62
C GLY A 605 -36.79 -9.22 -11.02
N GLU A 606 -37.46 -8.86 -12.13
CA GLU A 606 -37.38 -7.53 -12.76
C GLU A 606 -38.21 -6.42 -12.07
N GLY A 607 -38.95 -6.76 -11.00
CA GLY A 607 -39.78 -5.80 -10.26
C GLY A 607 -39.00 -5.01 -9.21
N GLU A 608 -39.61 -3.95 -8.68
CA GLU A 608 -39.08 -3.29 -7.47
C GLU A 608 -39.12 -4.29 -6.30
N PRO A 609 -38.00 -4.51 -5.59
CA PRO A 609 -37.98 -5.41 -4.44
C PRO A 609 -39.03 -5.01 -3.41
N SER A 610 -39.77 -5.98 -2.89
CA SER A 610 -40.64 -5.79 -1.74
C SER A 610 -39.83 -5.40 -0.49
N ASP A 611 -40.47 -4.81 0.53
CA ASP A 611 -39.78 -4.42 1.75
C ASP A 611 -38.97 -5.58 2.39
N PRO A 612 -39.49 -6.82 2.51
CA PRO A 612 -38.69 -7.96 2.99
C PRO A 612 -37.48 -8.30 2.12
N GLU A 613 -37.62 -8.23 0.79
CA GLU A 613 -36.52 -8.48 -0.16
C GLU A 613 -35.45 -7.39 -0.07
N ALA A 614 -35.85 -6.13 0.07
CA ALA A 614 -34.94 -5.02 0.29
C ALA A 614 -34.20 -5.15 1.64
N ARG A 615 -34.87 -5.62 2.70
CA ARG A 615 -34.22 -5.93 4.00
C ARG A 615 -33.18 -7.04 3.85
N ARG A 616 -33.51 -8.13 3.17
CA ARG A 616 -32.58 -9.23 2.89
C ARG A 616 -31.34 -8.77 2.14
N PHE A 617 -31.54 -8.01 1.07
CA PHE A 617 -30.46 -7.44 0.26
C PHE A 617 -29.52 -6.59 1.13
N ASN A 618 -30.08 -5.64 1.90
CA ASN A 618 -29.27 -4.73 2.70
C ASN A 618 -28.57 -5.43 3.88
N ALA A 619 -29.19 -6.43 4.50
CA ALA A 619 -28.56 -7.23 5.56
C ALA A 619 -27.34 -8.02 5.06
N LEU A 620 -27.23 -8.32 3.76
CA LEU A 620 -26.09 -9.04 3.19
C LEU A 620 -24.89 -8.16 2.83
N ARG A 621 -24.98 -6.83 3.02
CA ARG A 621 -23.94 -5.89 2.58
C ARG A 621 -22.83 -5.63 3.60
N SER A 622 -23.16 -5.73 4.88
CA SER A 622 -22.19 -5.59 5.95
C SER A 622 -22.69 -6.14 7.28
N GLY A 623 -21.76 -6.29 8.22
CA GLY A 623 -22.04 -6.61 9.61
C GLY A 623 -20.74 -6.83 10.38
N ALA A 624 -20.85 -7.41 11.58
CA ALA A 624 -19.71 -7.64 12.45
C ALA A 624 -18.96 -8.94 12.09
N VAL A 625 -17.68 -9.01 12.45
CA VAL A 625 -16.85 -10.20 12.32
C VAL A 625 -16.67 -10.82 13.69
N GLN A 626 -17.03 -12.09 13.84
CA GLN A 626 -16.51 -12.92 14.92
C GLN A 626 -15.22 -13.58 14.42
N PHE A 627 -14.12 -13.34 15.12
CA PHE A 627 -12.80 -13.83 14.78
C PHE A 627 -12.13 -14.27 16.07
N PHE A 628 -11.74 -15.54 16.15
CA PHE A 628 -11.11 -16.09 17.36
C PHE A 628 -10.16 -17.23 17.02
N LYS A 629 -9.17 -17.42 17.87
CA LYS A 629 -8.16 -18.48 17.75
C LYS A 629 -8.74 -19.81 18.20
N GLY A 630 -8.45 -20.87 17.47
CA GLY A 630 -8.92 -22.21 17.81
C GLY A 630 -10.15 -22.66 17.04
N ALA A 631 -10.73 -23.78 17.48
CA ALA A 631 -11.80 -24.48 16.77
C ALA A 631 -13.19 -23.99 17.20
N PRO A 632 -14.20 -24.13 16.34
CA PRO A 632 -15.59 -23.87 16.69
C PRO A 632 -16.03 -24.66 17.94
N GLY A 633 -16.73 -24.01 18.86
CA GLY A 633 -17.22 -24.58 20.12
C GLY A 633 -16.20 -24.63 21.25
N ASP A 634 -15.04 -23.98 21.09
CA ASP A 634 -14.07 -23.81 22.18
C ASP A 634 -14.66 -22.91 23.28
N PRO A 635 -14.95 -23.44 24.49
CA PRO A 635 -15.60 -22.67 25.55
C PRO A 635 -14.74 -21.50 26.06
N ASP A 636 -13.44 -21.51 25.78
CA ASP A 636 -12.53 -20.46 26.24
C ASP A 636 -12.49 -19.26 25.26
N CYS A 637 -12.83 -19.47 23.98
CA CYS A 637 -12.62 -18.46 22.93
C CYS A 637 -13.77 -18.25 21.95
N ASP A 638 -14.67 -19.23 21.78
CA ASP A 638 -15.81 -19.09 20.88
C ASP A 638 -16.93 -18.29 21.57
N PRO A 639 -17.30 -17.10 21.07
CA PRO A 639 -18.37 -16.29 21.66
C PRO A 639 -19.75 -16.96 21.64
N MET A 640 -19.92 -18.04 20.86
CA MET A 640 -21.15 -18.82 20.76
C MET A 640 -21.09 -20.15 21.52
N ALA A 641 -19.96 -20.48 22.18
CA ALA A 641 -19.89 -21.67 23.02
C ALA A 641 -20.73 -21.51 24.31
N PRO A 642 -21.34 -22.59 24.82
CA PRO A 642 -22.30 -22.55 25.93
C PRO A 642 -21.71 -22.44 27.34
#